data_AF-A0A177AAP9-F1
#
_entry.id   AF-A0A177AAP9-F1
#
_cell.length_a   1.000
_cell.length_b   1.000
_cell.length_c   1.000
_cell.angle_alpha   90.00
_cell.angle_beta   90.00
_cell.angle_gamma   90.00
#
_symmetry.space_group_name_H-M   'P 1'
#
loop_
_entity.id
_entity.type
_entity.pdbx_description
1 polymer ?
#
loop_
_entity_poly.entity_id
_entity_poly.type
_entity_poly.pdbx_seq_one_letter_code
_entity_poly.pdbx_strand_id
1 'polypeptide(L)'
;MLLAEDDFDDILNRINMTITYEFESGVPRAQKTAFKPKSQIHRLSLRSAPTAISGLLNCFISAPLIMFIDAFGLYHNMYRSLTGVYFSLASQTLRARMHRANVFVLTLGPHGASTDEVLSFIVDLSKLDRGMVLTINGEEKAVLAFPIFFAGDMPQQNHNSGVKNQNAGKGCRNCLANTEERGDLNFDTIKLGCYHWHQMQLWQYGNTLPPVQRRTWLQKWGLTSDDPVLFKLSPALNIITTRPADVAHSEYNGQGKQAQELLMKAILSASGLQRYAKEFARFPSPARWDRRQSPIHHSKSWSLSEAGMVAMQVPLILRCKPLREDDVEDNFLDAVHEEFRYDCQELKLKLEDIIVCAFAAMAVSNAATCSPITQTDRIQDIDDAVYEGRRSFIRLCSCAHLAARVKDCRGKGSGGRRNEGQSSLAPSTASSEFDAVVEELASSLSTIGQEFENRERFRDLKPTSKRAEEFVKWQHRPNVHQGAHLSDITRRFGNSYTCNVLHYEDKHRLFKKWAEYLNGRGVEKALVHRENVNVTLRLILQGAFDQSHPVISAQVKALYHQCPMLAEHILPSSQWADTTEDDALDIKPDATHIHPRATHCVARAFVKNELDLPLQMRDVPEGHLFSQPVLLVVQTVQFSSNLRLN
;
A
#
# COMPACT_ATOMS: atom_id res chain seq x y z
N MET A 1 -21.20 10.24 17.07
CA MET A 1 -22.37 10.32 16.16
C MET A 1 -22.79 11.78 16.16
N LEU A 2 -22.81 12.46 15.01
CA LEU A 2 -23.27 13.85 14.91
C LEU A 2 -24.52 13.84 14.03
N LEU A 3 -25.68 13.90 14.67
CA LEU A 3 -26.97 14.16 14.04
C LEU A 3 -27.38 15.60 14.39
N ALA A 4 -28.19 16.24 13.56
CA ALA A 4 -28.82 17.51 13.94
C ALA A 4 -29.79 17.26 15.11
N GLU A 5 -29.81 18.16 16.10
CA GLU A 5 -30.64 18.03 17.33
C GLU A 5 -32.11 17.74 17.01
N ASP A 6 -32.67 18.43 16.03
CA ASP A 6 -34.12 18.41 15.75
C ASP A 6 -34.63 17.06 15.20
N ASP A 7 -33.82 16.34 14.40
CA ASP A 7 -34.23 15.06 13.80
C ASP A 7 -34.00 13.87 14.75
N PHE A 8 -33.07 14.00 15.70
CA PHE A 8 -32.76 12.93 16.65
C PHE A 8 -33.79 12.86 17.78
N ASP A 9 -34.30 14.02 18.24
CA ASP A 9 -35.34 14.07 19.26
C ASP A 9 -36.68 13.49 18.77
N ASP A 10 -37.03 13.64 17.49
CA ASP A 10 -38.25 13.03 16.92
C ASP A 10 -38.14 11.49 16.86
N ILE A 11 -36.96 10.96 16.55
CA ILE A 11 -36.69 9.51 16.58
C ILE A 11 -36.71 8.99 18.02
N LEU A 12 -36.13 9.71 18.98
CA LEU A 12 -36.09 9.34 20.40
C LEU A 12 -37.47 9.38 21.07
N ASN A 13 -38.29 10.37 20.72
CA ASN A 13 -39.67 10.52 21.21
C ASN A 13 -40.58 9.39 20.71
N ARG A 14 -40.37 8.90 19.48
CA ARG A 14 -41.10 7.74 18.93
C ARG A 14 -40.75 6.42 19.63
N ILE A 15 -39.60 6.33 20.30
CA ILE A 15 -39.13 5.11 21.00
C ILE A 15 -39.17 5.21 22.54
N ASN A 16 -39.82 6.25 23.09
CA ASN A 16 -40.09 6.42 24.53
C ASN A 16 -38.83 6.32 25.42
N MET A 17 -37.70 6.89 24.98
CA MET A 17 -36.43 6.90 25.72
C MET A 17 -36.08 8.30 26.23
N THR A 18 -35.72 8.39 27.51
CA THR A 18 -35.14 9.61 28.11
C THR A 18 -33.62 9.45 28.20
N ILE A 19 -32.86 10.40 27.64
CA ILE A 19 -31.39 10.41 27.69
C ILE A 19 -30.93 11.53 28.64
N THR A 20 -30.03 11.20 29.56
CA THR A 20 -29.33 12.16 30.42
C THR A 20 -27.95 12.46 29.85
N TYR A 21 -27.61 13.74 29.67
CA TYR A 21 -26.32 14.17 29.14
C TYR A 21 -25.34 14.45 30.28
N GLU A 22 -24.17 13.80 30.28
CA GLU A 22 -23.02 14.18 31.11
C GLU A 22 -21.92 14.76 30.23
N PHE A 23 -21.46 15.98 30.56
CA PHE A 23 -20.44 16.69 29.81
C PHE A 23 -19.05 16.47 30.42
N GLU A 24 -18.16 15.77 29.72
CA GLU A 24 -16.74 15.70 30.07
C GLU A 24 -15.92 16.55 29.07
N SER A 25 -15.25 17.58 29.58
CA SER A 25 -14.24 18.32 28.81
C SER A 25 -13.02 17.43 28.63
N GLY A 26 -12.82 16.88 27.43
CA GLY A 26 -11.73 15.95 27.08
C GLY A 26 -10.30 16.53 27.09
N VAL A 27 -10.00 17.50 27.95
CA VAL A 27 -8.65 18.05 28.16
C VAL A 27 -8.28 17.89 29.63
N PRO A 28 -7.33 17.00 29.97
CA PRO A 28 -6.76 16.98 31.30
C PRO A 28 -6.10 18.35 31.59
N ARG A 29 -6.67 19.11 32.53
CA ARG A 29 -6.17 20.38 33.13
C ARG A 29 -6.42 21.73 32.42
N ALA A 30 -7.32 21.85 31.45
CA ALA A 30 -7.74 23.18 30.97
C ALA A 30 -9.12 23.58 31.52
N GLN A 31 -9.19 23.94 32.80
CA GLN A 31 -10.36 24.66 33.31
C GLN A 31 -10.21 26.15 33.00
N LYS A 32 -11.24 26.71 32.35
CA LYS A 32 -11.51 28.14 32.14
C LYS A 32 -10.72 28.85 31.04
N THR A 33 -11.08 28.59 29.78
CA THR A 33 -11.09 29.65 28.76
C THR A 33 -12.35 29.55 27.91
N ALA A 34 -12.93 30.71 27.59
CA ALA A 34 -14.25 30.92 27.00
C ALA A 34 -14.32 30.48 25.52
N PHE A 35 -14.19 29.19 25.27
CA PHE A 35 -14.42 28.59 23.96
C PHE A 35 -15.71 27.77 24.04
N LYS A 36 -16.78 28.21 23.35
CA LYS A 36 -17.98 27.40 23.11
C LYS A 36 -17.82 26.73 21.73
N PRO A 37 -17.36 25.47 21.64
CA PRO A 37 -17.26 24.79 20.36
C PRO A 37 -18.68 24.50 19.84
N LYS A 38 -18.95 24.82 18.57
CA LYS A 38 -20.22 24.51 17.89
C LYS A 38 -20.44 23.01 17.60
N SER A 39 -19.50 22.15 18.00
CA SER A 39 -19.60 20.69 17.89
C SER A 39 -19.26 20.06 19.23
N GLN A 40 -20.26 19.87 20.07
CA GLN A 40 -20.13 19.09 21.30
C GLN A 40 -20.25 17.61 20.94
N ILE A 41 -19.26 16.79 21.32
CA ILE A 41 -19.33 15.34 21.17
C ILE A 41 -20.23 14.82 22.29
N HIS A 42 -21.44 14.37 21.95
CA HIS A 42 -22.35 13.75 22.92
C HIS A 42 -21.97 12.28 23.12
N ARG A 43 -21.61 11.91 24.36
CA ARG A 43 -21.42 10.51 24.75
C ARG A 43 -22.78 9.93 25.10
N LEU A 44 -23.31 9.06 24.24
CA LEU A 44 -24.54 8.31 24.52
C LEU A 44 -24.21 7.18 25.50
N SER A 45 -24.60 7.34 26.76
CA SER A 45 -24.59 6.26 27.74
C SER A 45 -25.97 5.59 27.72
N LEU A 46 -26.11 4.53 26.91
CA LEU A 46 -27.32 3.72 26.85
C LEU A 46 -27.45 2.91 28.15
N ARG A 47 -28.04 3.51 29.19
CA ARG A 47 -28.55 2.78 30.35
C ARG A 47 -29.97 2.31 30.06
N SER A 48 -30.16 1.32 29.20
CA SER A 48 -31.49 0.73 29.00
C SER A 48 -31.43 -0.79 28.78
N ALA A 49 -32.52 -1.45 29.20
CA ALA A 49 -32.68 -2.88 29.23
C ALA A 49 -32.42 -3.54 27.85
N PRO A 50 -31.92 -4.80 27.80
CA PRO A 50 -31.54 -5.49 26.56
C PRO A 50 -32.60 -5.47 25.44
N THR A 51 -33.88 -5.40 25.80
CA THR A 51 -35.03 -5.30 24.88
C THR A 51 -35.10 -4.00 24.09
N ALA A 52 -34.70 -2.86 24.67
CA ALA A 52 -34.70 -1.56 23.98
C ALA A 52 -33.60 -1.48 22.91
N ILE A 53 -32.44 -2.08 23.17
CA ILE A 53 -31.33 -2.20 22.20
C ILE A 53 -31.75 -3.09 21.03
N SER A 54 -32.44 -4.20 21.31
CA SER A 54 -32.98 -5.08 20.25
C SER A 54 -34.02 -4.38 19.37
N GLY A 55 -34.88 -3.53 19.93
CA GLY A 55 -35.84 -2.73 19.16
C GLY A 55 -35.18 -1.68 18.27
N LEU A 56 -34.15 -0.99 18.80
CA LEU A 56 -33.32 -0.03 18.05
C LEU A 56 -32.58 -0.70 16.88
N LEU A 57 -31.97 -1.87 17.10
CA LEU A 57 -31.29 -2.63 16.05
C LEU A 57 -32.24 -3.10 14.95
N ASN A 58 -33.51 -3.37 15.29
CA ASN A 58 -34.49 -3.78 14.29
C ASN A 58 -34.95 -2.62 13.41
N CYS A 59 -34.99 -1.37 13.91
CA CYS A 59 -35.49 -0.21 13.16
C CYS A 59 -34.38 0.63 12.50
N PHE A 60 -33.11 0.37 12.82
CA PHE A 60 -31.98 1.19 12.37
C PHE A 60 -30.96 0.40 11.56
N ILE A 61 -30.59 0.91 10.39
CA ILE A 61 -29.56 0.34 9.52
C ILE A 61 -28.40 1.32 9.40
N SER A 62 -27.23 0.90 9.85
CA SER A 62 -25.98 1.61 9.57
C SER A 62 -25.24 0.95 8.41
N ALA A 63 -24.98 1.71 7.36
CA ALA A 63 -24.30 1.26 6.15
C ALA A 63 -23.08 2.13 5.85
N PRO A 64 -21.98 1.98 6.61
CA PRO A 64 -20.74 2.71 6.32
C PRO A 64 -20.20 2.36 4.94
N LEU A 65 -19.73 3.36 4.19
CA LEU A 65 -19.30 3.24 2.80
C LEU A 65 -17.80 3.48 2.66
N ILE A 66 -17.13 2.66 1.86
CA ILE A 66 -15.80 2.98 1.32
C ILE A 66 -16.03 3.48 -0.09
N MET A 67 -15.70 4.75 -0.34
CA MET A 67 -15.87 5.34 -1.66
C MET A 67 -14.56 5.36 -2.42
N PHE A 68 -14.58 5.11 -3.72
CA PHE A 68 -13.41 5.22 -4.58
C PHE A 68 -13.72 6.16 -5.74
N ILE A 69 -12.81 7.09 -5.99
CA ILE A 69 -12.93 8.10 -7.05
C ILE A 69 -11.62 8.08 -7.82
N ASP A 70 -11.70 7.82 -9.11
CA ASP A 70 -10.52 7.74 -9.95
C ASP A 70 -10.84 7.95 -11.43
N ALA A 71 -9.86 8.47 -12.17
CA ALA A 71 -9.94 8.66 -13.60
C ALA A 71 -9.25 7.50 -14.34
N PHE A 72 -9.94 6.89 -15.29
CA PHE A 72 -9.38 5.77 -16.07
C PHE A 72 -9.56 5.96 -17.58
N GLY A 73 -8.51 5.62 -18.33
CA GLY A 73 -8.53 5.61 -19.79
C GLY A 73 -9.36 4.45 -20.34
N LEU A 74 -10.35 4.75 -21.18
CA LEU A 74 -11.34 3.80 -21.67
C LEU A 74 -10.79 2.81 -22.70
N TYR A 75 -9.90 3.25 -23.59
CA TYR A 75 -9.35 2.44 -24.70
C TYR A 75 -7.84 2.23 -24.55
N HIS A 76 -7.41 1.77 -23.37
CA HIS A 76 -5.99 1.52 -23.01
C HIS A 76 -5.08 2.76 -22.99
N ASN A 77 -5.59 3.94 -23.33
CA ASN A 77 -4.90 5.23 -23.25
C ASN A 77 -5.79 6.28 -22.58
N MET A 78 -5.17 7.40 -22.18
CA MET A 78 -5.87 8.49 -21.49
C MET A 78 -6.55 9.48 -22.46
N TYR A 79 -6.52 9.26 -23.78
CA TYR A 79 -7.17 10.17 -24.74
C TYR A 79 -8.68 10.26 -24.53
N ARG A 80 -9.30 9.19 -24.04
CA ARG A 80 -10.69 9.19 -23.61
C ARG A 80 -10.78 8.62 -22.20
N SER A 81 -10.53 9.48 -21.21
CA SER A 81 -10.69 9.16 -19.79
C SER A 81 -12.13 9.35 -19.31
N LEU A 82 -12.57 8.51 -18.39
CA LEU A 82 -13.80 8.67 -17.61
C LEU A 82 -13.44 8.79 -16.13
N THR A 83 -14.27 9.50 -15.35
CA THR A 83 -14.14 9.56 -13.89
C THR A 83 -15.12 8.57 -13.27
N GLY A 84 -14.63 7.50 -12.68
CA GLY A 84 -15.48 6.55 -11.98
C GLY A 84 -15.69 6.95 -10.52
N VAL A 85 -16.94 6.91 -10.07
CA VAL A 85 -17.31 7.07 -8.66
C VAL A 85 -17.99 5.80 -8.19
N TYR A 86 -17.38 5.15 -7.20
CA TYR A 86 -17.78 3.83 -6.72
C TYR A 86 -17.92 3.82 -5.21
N PHE A 87 -18.65 2.82 -4.71
CA PHE A 87 -18.62 2.50 -3.29
C PHE A 87 -18.66 0.99 -3.04
N SER A 88 -18.14 0.58 -1.88
CA SER A 88 -18.37 -0.73 -1.29
C SER A 88 -18.88 -0.55 0.15
N LEU A 89 -19.58 -1.56 0.67
CA LEU A 89 -20.07 -1.53 2.05
C LEU A 89 -18.91 -1.87 2.99
N ALA A 90 -18.54 -0.95 3.87
CA ALA A 90 -17.43 -1.14 4.80
C ALA A 90 -17.67 -2.28 5.80
N SER A 91 -18.94 -2.58 6.10
CA SER A 91 -19.34 -3.67 6.99
C SER A 91 -19.12 -5.07 6.41
N GLN A 92 -18.91 -5.19 5.09
CA GLN A 92 -18.57 -6.47 4.48
C GLN A 92 -17.16 -6.92 4.88
N THR A 93 -16.96 -8.24 4.95
CA THR A 93 -15.63 -8.82 5.14
C THR A 93 -14.69 -8.38 4.01
N LEU A 94 -13.39 -8.30 4.29
CA LEU A 94 -12.41 -7.93 3.26
C LEU A 94 -12.54 -8.81 2.01
N ARG A 95 -12.70 -10.13 2.18
CA ARG A 95 -12.93 -11.06 1.06
C ARG A 95 -14.17 -10.68 0.25
N ALA A 96 -15.27 -10.34 0.90
CA ALA A 96 -16.49 -9.90 0.22
C ALA A 96 -16.26 -8.56 -0.53
N ARG A 97 -15.62 -7.57 0.09
CA ARG A 97 -15.33 -6.27 -0.55
C ARG A 97 -14.43 -6.40 -1.78
N MET A 98 -13.47 -7.33 -1.75
CA MET A 98 -12.54 -7.56 -2.85
C MET A 98 -13.21 -8.17 -4.11
N HIS A 99 -14.44 -8.67 -4.02
CA HIS A 99 -15.17 -9.11 -5.19
C HIS A 99 -15.73 -7.92 -5.96
N ARG A 100 -15.39 -7.82 -7.25
CA ARG A 100 -15.88 -6.77 -8.17
C ARG A 100 -17.41 -6.60 -8.17
N ALA A 101 -18.18 -7.66 -7.90
CA ALA A 101 -19.63 -7.58 -7.81
C ALA A 101 -20.11 -6.71 -6.62
N ASN A 102 -19.33 -6.63 -5.55
CA ASN A 102 -19.62 -5.80 -4.37
C ASN A 102 -19.04 -4.38 -4.48
N VAL A 103 -18.51 -4.02 -5.65
CA VAL A 103 -18.18 -2.66 -6.04
C VAL A 103 -19.35 -2.09 -6.81
N PHE A 104 -20.11 -1.21 -6.15
CA PHE A 104 -21.26 -0.52 -6.73
C PHE A 104 -20.80 0.75 -7.43
N VAL A 105 -21.39 1.01 -8.59
CA VAL A 105 -21.09 2.17 -9.42
C VAL A 105 -22.12 3.23 -9.12
N LEU A 106 -21.69 4.36 -8.58
CA LEU A 106 -22.58 5.48 -8.29
C LEU A 106 -22.78 6.33 -9.56
N THR A 107 -21.70 6.64 -10.27
CA THR A 107 -21.76 7.33 -11.56
C THR A 107 -20.45 7.18 -12.34
N LEU A 108 -20.53 7.44 -13.66
CA LEU A 108 -19.38 7.64 -14.53
C LEU A 108 -19.42 9.07 -15.08
N GLY A 109 -18.42 9.87 -14.72
CA GLY A 109 -18.18 11.19 -15.26
C GLY A 109 -17.74 11.13 -16.73
N PRO A 110 -18.32 11.96 -17.62
CA PRO A 110 -17.96 11.99 -19.02
C PRO A 110 -16.55 12.52 -19.24
N HIS A 111 -16.00 12.18 -20.39
CA HIS A 111 -14.68 12.66 -20.78
C HIS A 111 -14.63 14.19 -20.79
N GLY A 112 -13.58 14.75 -20.15
CA GLY A 112 -13.36 16.18 -20.04
C GLY A 112 -14.08 16.85 -18.87
N ALA A 113 -15.01 16.17 -18.19
CA ALA A 113 -15.61 16.70 -16.96
C ALA A 113 -14.60 16.65 -15.80
N SER A 114 -14.61 17.69 -14.97
CA SER A 114 -13.79 17.69 -13.76
C SER A 114 -14.39 16.75 -12.70
N THR A 115 -13.53 16.17 -11.84
CA THR A 115 -14.01 15.33 -10.73
C THR A 115 -14.98 16.10 -9.84
N ASP A 116 -14.71 17.38 -9.58
CA ASP A 116 -15.58 18.26 -8.81
C ASP A 116 -16.96 18.47 -9.45
N GLU A 117 -17.04 18.67 -10.77
CA GLU A 117 -18.32 18.72 -11.50
C GLU A 117 -19.11 17.43 -11.33
N VAL A 118 -18.48 16.27 -11.55
CA VAL A 118 -19.14 14.96 -11.43
C VAL A 118 -19.69 14.75 -10.02
N LEU A 119 -18.90 15.08 -9.00
CA LEU A 119 -19.28 14.97 -7.60
C LEU A 119 -20.41 15.93 -7.22
N SER A 120 -20.48 17.12 -7.82
CA SER A 120 -21.54 18.09 -7.53
C SER A 120 -22.96 17.60 -7.86
N PHE A 121 -23.08 16.62 -8.75
CA PHE A 121 -24.36 15.99 -9.10
C PHE A 121 -24.82 14.90 -8.12
N ILE A 122 -23.99 14.52 -7.14
CA ILE A 122 -24.29 13.47 -6.15
C ILE A 122 -24.92 14.11 -4.90
N VAL A 123 -26.14 14.61 -5.04
CA VAL A 123 -26.82 15.37 -3.98
C VAL A 123 -27.36 14.50 -2.83
N ASP A 124 -27.71 13.25 -3.12
CA ASP A 124 -28.38 12.37 -2.14
C ASP A 124 -27.44 11.74 -1.11
N LEU A 125 -26.12 11.72 -1.37
CA LEU A 125 -25.15 11.19 -0.41
C LEU A 125 -25.20 11.96 0.92
N SER A 126 -25.41 13.28 0.86
CA SER A 126 -25.55 14.12 2.06
C SER A 126 -26.81 13.81 2.88
N LYS A 127 -27.88 13.31 2.24
CA LYS A 127 -29.11 12.88 2.92
C LYS A 127 -28.89 11.54 3.63
N LEU A 128 -28.24 10.61 2.95
CA LEU A 128 -27.86 9.31 3.52
C LEU A 128 -26.88 9.45 4.70
N ASP A 129 -25.94 10.39 4.62
CA ASP A 129 -24.97 10.69 5.68
C ASP A 129 -25.64 11.30 6.92
N ARG A 130 -26.66 12.15 6.75
CA ARG A 130 -27.49 12.66 7.85
C ARG A 130 -28.44 11.62 8.43
N GLY A 131 -28.76 10.60 7.65
CA GLY A 131 -29.77 9.61 7.96
C GLY A 131 -31.12 9.97 7.34
N MET A 132 -31.82 8.95 6.85
CA MET A 132 -33.17 9.10 6.30
C MET A 132 -34.00 7.85 6.54
N VAL A 133 -35.33 7.98 6.56
CA VAL A 133 -36.24 6.83 6.67
C VAL A 133 -36.49 6.25 5.27
N LEU A 134 -36.26 4.94 5.12
CA LEU A 134 -36.52 4.18 3.90
C LEU A 134 -37.45 3.02 4.20
N THR A 135 -38.35 2.72 3.27
CA THR A 135 -39.15 1.48 3.31
C THR A 135 -38.30 0.33 2.78
N ILE A 136 -37.90 -0.58 3.67
CA ILE A 136 -37.08 -1.76 3.35
C ILE A 136 -37.86 -2.98 3.80
N ASN A 137 -38.13 -3.90 2.87
CA ASN A 137 -38.91 -5.11 3.13
C ASN A 137 -40.26 -4.80 3.79
N GLY A 138 -40.97 -3.78 3.29
CA GLY A 138 -42.30 -3.40 3.77
C GLY A 138 -42.31 -2.67 5.12
N GLU A 139 -41.15 -2.46 5.74
CA GLU A 139 -40.99 -1.82 7.03
C GLU A 139 -40.24 -0.49 6.89
N GLU A 140 -40.65 0.51 7.66
CA GLU A 140 -39.89 1.76 7.77
C GLU A 140 -38.63 1.53 8.60
N LYS A 141 -37.48 1.83 8.01
CA LYS A 141 -36.16 1.75 8.65
C LYS A 141 -35.48 3.10 8.60
N ALA A 142 -34.90 3.53 9.71
CA ALA A 142 -33.96 4.64 9.72
C ALA A 142 -32.63 4.15 9.17
N VAL A 143 -32.16 4.73 8.06
CA VAL A 143 -30.95 4.32 7.36
C VAL A 143 -29.93 5.44 7.42
N LEU A 144 -28.73 5.11 7.90
CA LEU A 144 -27.58 6.00 7.97
C LEU A 144 -26.45 5.39 7.12
N ALA A 145 -26.19 5.97 5.95
CA ALA A 145 -25.14 5.52 5.04
C ALA A 145 -24.15 6.65 4.75
N PHE A 146 -22.94 6.50 5.26
CA PHE A 146 -21.93 7.56 5.28
C PHE A 146 -20.57 7.04 4.83
N PRO A 147 -19.79 7.82 4.07
CA PRO A 147 -18.42 7.45 3.76
C PRO A 147 -17.58 7.41 5.04
N ILE A 148 -16.79 6.34 5.24
CA ILE A 148 -15.76 6.30 6.29
C ILE A 148 -14.43 6.86 5.80
N PHE A 149 -14.13 6.67 4.52
CA PHE A 149 -13.01 7.27 3.81
C PHE A 149 -13.22 7.23 2.30
N PHE A 150 -12.42 8.04 1.59
CA PHE A 150 -12.31 8.01 0.13
C PHE A 150 -10.98 7.38 -0.25
N ALA A 151 -11.02 6.30 -1.03
CA ALA A 151 -9.88 5.66 -1.66
C ALA A 151 -9.64 6.22 -3.06
N GLY A 152 -8.42 6.11 -3.55
CA GLY A 152 -7.99 6.68 -4.83
C GLY A 152 -6.47 6.56 -4.96
N ASP A 153 -5.94 6.82 -6.14
CA ASP A 153 -4.49 6.93 -6.31
C ASP A 153 -3.92 8.15 -5.56
N MET A 154 -2.60 8.20 -5.35
CA MET A 154 -1.98 9.30 -4.58
C MET A 154 -2.29 10.70 -5.14
N PRO A 155 -2.15 10.98 -6.45
CA PRO A 155 -2.53 12.28 -7.03
C PRO A 155 -4.00 12.66 -6.77
N GLN A 156 -4.94 11.74 -7.01
CA GLN A 156 -6.36 11.99 -6.82
C GLN A 156 -6.67 12.18 -5.33
N GLN A 157 -6.01 11.45 -4.45
CA GLN A 157 -6.15 11.59 -3.00
C GLN A 157 -5.58 12.92 -2.47
N ASN A 158 -4.54 13.47 -3.09
CA ASN A 158 -4.09 14.83 -2.79
C ASN A 158 -5.14 15.85 -3.24
N HIS A 159 -5.65 15.72 -4.47
CA HIS A 159 -6.68 16.62 -5.00
C HIS A 159 -7.97 16.59 -4.16
N ASN A 160 -8.43 15.39 -3.78
CA ASN A 160 -9.58 15.15 -2.90
C ASN A 160 -9.43 15.81 -1.51
N SER A 161 -8.20 16.09 -1.11
CA SER A 161 -7.84 16.74 0.14
C SER A 161 -7.42 18.20 -0.03
N GLY A 162 -7.53 18.76 -1.23
CA GLY A 162 -7.14 20.12 -1.55
C GLY A 162 -5.63 20.37 -1.43
N VAL A 163 -4.83 19.31 -1.50
CA VAL A 163 -3.37 19.39 -1.50
C VAL A 163 -2.90 19.33 -2.95
N LYS A 164 -1.86 20.11 -3.27
CA LYS A 164 -1.21 20.06 -4.59
C LYS A 164 -0.63 18.67 -4.84
N ASN A 165 -0.29 18.41 -6.09
CA ASN A 165 0.33 17.15 -6.47
C ASN A 165 1.60 16.86 -5.65
N GLN A 166 1.95 15.58 -5.60
CA GLN A 166 3.11 15.07 -4.88
C GLN A 166 4.45 15.66 -5.35
N ASN A 167 4.49 16.34 -6.51
CA ASN A 167 5.69 17.01 -7.03
C ASN A 167 5.82 18.46 -6.53
N ALA A 168 4.81 19.02 -5.88
CA ALA A 168 4.89 20.33 -5.27
C ALA A 168 5.91 20.36 -4.13
N GLY A 169 6.45 21.55 -3.83
CA GLY A 169 7.40 21.74 -2.73
C GLY A 169 6.91 21.11 -1.43
N LYS A 170 5.65 21.37 -1.04
CA LYS A 170 4.94 20.64 0.02
C LYS A 170 3.80 19.82 -0.59
N GLY A 171 4.14 18.65 -1.11
CA GLY A 171 3.20 17.76 -1.81
C GLY A 171 2.70 16.59 -0.97
N CYS A 172 3.22 16.38 0.24
CA CYS A 172 2.70 15.36 1.16
C CYS A 172 1.40 15.89 1.80
N ARG A 173 0.34 15.09 1.77
CA ARG A 173 -0.91 15.46 2.43
C ARG A 173 -0.83 15.33 3.95
N ASN A 174 -0.02 14.40 4.46
CA ASN A 174 0.01 14.06 5.87
C ASN A 174 1.01 14.90 6.67
N CYS A 175 2.01 15.51 6.03
CA CYS A 175 2.98 16.37 6.71
C CYS A 175 3.55 17.47 5.79
N LEU A 176 4.30 18.39 6.38
CA LEU A 176 4.86 19.57 5.71
C LEU A 176 6.25 19.33 5.09
N ALA A 177 6.70 18.07 5.01
CA ALA A 177 7.99 17.70 4.42
C ALA A 177 8.11 18.24 3.00
N ASN A 178 9.20 18.96 2.76
CA ASN A 178 9.54 19.47 1.45
C ASN A 178 10.19 18.38 0.58
N THR A 179 10.49 18.68 -0.69
CA THR A 179 11.09 17.70 -1.61
C THR A 179 12.42 17.11 -1.12
N GLU A 180 13.25 17.89 -0.43
CA GLU A 180 14.56 17.50 0.11
C GLU A 180 14.43 16.76 1.45
N GLU A 181 13.35 16.98 2.20
CA GLU A 181 13.10 16.33 3.50
C GLU A 181 12.43 14.94 3.36
N ARG A 182 11.93 14.58 2.17
CA ARG A 182 11.20 13.32 1.97
C ARG A 182 12.00 12.05 2.25
N GLY A 183 13.30 12.10 2.02
CA GLY A 183 14.22 10.99 2.29
C GLY A 183 14.63 10.90 3.76
N ASP A 184 14.31 11.90 4.59
CA ASP A 184 14.65 11.90 6.01
C ASP A 184 13.65 11.06 6.81
N LEU A 185 14.09 9.88 7.23
CA LEU A 185 13.30 8.98 8.08
C LEU A 185 13.11 9.52 9.50
N ASN A 186 13.91 10.49 9.93
CA ASN A 186 13.78 11.13 11.23
C ASN A 186 12.91 12.41 11.18
N PHE A 187 12.36 12.74 10.01
CA PHE A 187 11.45 13.87 9.89
C PHE A 187 10.26 13.70 10.83
N ASP A 188 10.03 14.68 11.69
CA ASP A 188 8.96 14.65 12.69
C ASP A 188 7.60 14.85 12.02
N THR A 189 7.02 13.76 11.51
CA THR A 189 5.72 13.73 10.83
C THR A 189 4.54 14.08 11.74
N ILE A 190 4.74 14.07 13.06
CA ILE A 190 3.72 14.43 14.05
C ILE A 190 3.74 15.95 14.28
N LYS A 191 4.88 16.50 14.69
CA LYS A 191 5.02 17.93 14.96
C LYS A 191 4.85 18.78 13.70
N LEU A 192 5.37 18.30 12.57
CA LEU A 192 5.22 18.93 11.26
C LEU A 192 4.11 18.26 10.42
N GLY A 193 3.17 17.60 11.09
CA GLY A 193 2.00 16.98 10.49
C GLY A 193 1.00 18.00 9.92
N CYS A 194 0.27 17.58 8.91
CA CYS A 194 -0.86 18.33 8.37
C CYS A 194 -2.13 17.90 9.09
N TYR A 195 -2.84 18.87 9.67
CA TYR A 195 -4.06 18.63 10.45
C TYR A 195 -5.25 19.36 9.86
N HIS A 196 -6.43 18.74 9.90
CA HIS A 196 -7.66 19.25 9.28
C HIS A 196 -7.95 20.72 9.57
N TRP A 197 -8.05 21.10 10.85
CA TRP A 197 -8.37 22.47 11.24
C TRP A 197 -7.29 23.47 10.87
N HIS A 198 -6.02 23.07 10.93
CA HIS A 198 -4.92 23.92 10.51
C HIS A 198 -4.98 24.22 9.01
N GLN A 199 -5.18 23.20 8.18
CA GLN A 199 -5.33 23.35 6.74
C GLN A 199 -6.55 24.23 6.38
N MET A 200 -7.68 24.05 7.09
CA MET A 200 -8.86 24.92 6.94
C MET A 200 -8.55 26.39 7.26
N GLN A 201 -7.83 26.67 8.35
CA GLN A 201 -7.43 28.03 8.71
C GLN A 201 -6.51 28.66 7.66
N LEU A 202 -5.59 27.89 7.08
CA LEU A 202 -4.71 28.35 6.02
C LEU A 202 -5.49 28.77 4.76
N TRP A 203 -6.54 28.02 4.39
CA TRP A 203 -7.44 28.42 3.30
C TRP A 203 -8.28 29.64 3.66
N GLN A 204 -8.89 29.66 4.85
CA GLN A 204 -9.71 30.78 5.30
C GLN A 204 -8.93 32.09 5.27
N TYR A 205 -7.69 32.07 5.78
CA TYR A 205 -6.78 33.20 5.66
C TYR A 205 -6.40 33.49 4.21
N GLY A 206 -6.06 32.47 3.42
CA GLY A 206 -5.75 32.66 1.99
C GLY A 206 -6.89 33.33 1.21
N ASN A 207 -8.14 33.05 1.58
CA ASN A 207 -9.34 33.63 0.97
C ASN A 207 -9.59 35.10 1.36
N THR A 208 -8.91 35.63 2.39
CA THR A 208 -8.95 37.08 2.71
C THR A 208 -7.91 37.88 1.93
N LEU A 209 -6.95 37.20 1.27
CA LEU A 209 -5.85 37.85 0.54
C LEU A 209 -6.26 38.20 -0.91
N PRO A 210 -5.64 39.25 -1.51
CA PRO A 210 -5.77 39.54 -2.93
C PRO A 210 -5.32 38.36 -3.82
N PRO A 211 -5.85 38.19 -5.05
CA PRO A 211 -5.65 36.99 -5.86
C PRO A 211 -4.19 36.51 -6.05
N VAL A 212 -3.26 37.45 -6.28
CA VAL A 212 -1.83 37.13 -6.44
C VAL A 212 -1.22 36.64 -5.13
N GLN A 213 -1.51 37.33 -4.02
CA GLN A 213 -1.00 36.97 -2.69
C GLN A 213 -1.61 35.66 -2.19
N ARG A 214 -2.91 35.42 -2.47
CA ARG A 214 -3.60 34.16 -2.22
C ARG A 214 -2.88 32.99 -2.90
N ARG A 215 -2.53 33.13 -4.19
CA ARG A 215 -1.84 32.07 -4.94
C ARG A 215 -0.48 31.74 -4.31
N THR A 216 0.31 32.75 -3.97
CA THR A 216 1.61 32.59 -3.30
C THR A 216 1.46 31.96 -1.92
N TRP A 217 0.46 32.38 -1.14
CA TRP A 217 0.15 31.84 0.17
C TRP A 217 -0.20 30.35 0.11
N LEU A 218 -1.17 29.98 -0.74
CA LEU A 218 -1.58 28.59 -0.89
C LEU A 218 -0.44 27.74 -1.46
N GLN A 219 0.37 28.27 -2.38
CA GLN A 219 1.55 27.59 -2.89
C GLN A 219 2.60 27.30 -1.80
N LYS A 220 2.84 28.25 -0.88
CA LYS A 220 3.75 28.06 0.26
C LYS A 220 3.34 26.89 1.16
N TRP A 221 2.05 26.63 1.26
CA TRP A 221 1.49 25.57 2.09
C TRP A 221 1.10 24.31 1.30
N GLY A 222 1.38 24.26 0.01
CA GLY A 222 1.04 23.10 -0.81
C GLY A 222 -0.45 22.91 -1.04
N LEU A 223 -1.26 23.96 -0.91
CA LEU A 223 -2.72 23.90 -1.04
C LEU A 223 -3.21 24.27 -2.45
N THR A 224 -4.32 23.67 -2.87
CA THR A 224 -5.03 24.04 -4.11
C THR A 224 -5.78 25.36 -3.93
N SER A 225 -6.06 26.01 -5.06
CA SER A 225 -6.78 27.29 -5.12
C SER A 225 -8.30 27.11 -5.08
N ASP A 226 -8.80 25.92 -5.38
CA ASP A 226 -10.22 25.62 -5.41
C ASP A 226 -10.61 24.86 -4.14
N ASP A 227 -11.80 25.15 -3.61
CA ASP A 227 -12.39 24.43 -2.48
C ASP A 227 -12.85 23.05 -2.97
N PRO A 228 -12.25 21.94 -2.49
CA PRO A 228 -12.59 20.60 -2.97
C PRO A 228 -14.06 20.25 -2.73
N VAL A 229 -14.76 19.73 -3.75
CA VAL A 229 -16.20 19.42 -3.65
C VAL A 229 -16.49 18.37 -2.56
N LEU A 230 -15.56 17.46 -2.32
CA LEU A 230 -15.69 16.46 -1.25
C LEU A 230 -15.86 17.05 0.15
N PHE A 231 -15.41 18.29 0.38
CA PHE A 231 -15.59 18.95 1.68
C PHE A 231 -17.03 19.36 1.90
N LYS A 232 -17.76 19.68 0.82
CA LYS A 232 -19.18 19.98 0.84
C LYS A 232 -20.03 18.71 0.94
N LEU A 233 -19.61 17.65 0.26
CA LEU A 233 -20.32 16.36 0.26
C LEU A 233 -20.19 15.59 1.58
N SER A 234 -19.04 15.71 2.24
CA SER A 234 -18.72 14.96 3.47
C SER A 234 -18.07 15.86 4.53
N PRO A 235 -18.78 16.88 5.02
CA PRO A 235 -18.22 17.89 5.93
C PRO A 235 -17.79 17.30 7.28
N ALA A 236 -18.35 16.15 7.67
CA ALA A 236 -17.98 15.43 8.88
C ALA A 236 -16.61 14.74 8.79
N LEU A 237 -16.09 14.53 7.58
CA LEU A 237 -14.85 13.78 7.37
C LEU A 237 -13.60 14.66 7.41
N ASN A 238 -12.60 14.20 8.17
CA ASN A 238 -11.29 14.83 8.21
C ASN A 238 -10.61 14.73 6.84
N ILE A 239 -10.34 15.89 6.26
CA ILE A 239 -9.79 16.04 4.90
C ILE A 239 -8.39 15.43 4.71
N ILE A 240 -7.67 15.13 5.79
CA ILE A 240 -6.33 14.53 5.74
C ILE A 240 -6.41 13.03 6.00
N THR A 241 -7.05 12.63 7.10
CA THR A 241 -6.95 11.25 7.59
C THR A 241 -7.93 10.29 6.93
N THR A 242 -9.03 10.77 6.35
CA THR A 242 -10.06 9.92 5.70
C THR A 242 -9.85 9.80 4.19
N ARG A 243 -8.63 10.09 3.73
CA ARG A 243 -8.21 10.01 2.33
C ARG A 243 -6.99 9.07 2.20
N PRO A 244 -7.00 7.87 2.81
CA PRO A 244 -5.78 7.08 3.02
C PRO A 244 -4.97 6.90 1.74
N ALA A 245 -3.65 6.87 1.89
CA ALA A 245 -2.78 6.67 0.74
C ALA A 245 -2.94 5.25 0.18
N ASP A 246 -2.71 5.13 -1.12
CA ASP A 246 -2.69 3.83 -1.78
C ASP A 246 -1.37 3.10 -1.50
N VAL A 247 -1.48 2.10 -0.63
CA VAL A 247 -0.36 1.31 -0.16
C VAL A 247 0.22 0.46 -1.29
N ALA A 248 -0.62 -0.13 -2.15
CA ALA A 248 -0.14 -0.99 -3.23
C ALA A 248 0.67 -0.19 -4.26
N HIS A 249 0.23 1.02 -4.60
CA HIS A 249 0.98 1.90 -5.48
C HIS A 249 2.28 2.43 -4.83
N SER A 250 2.26 2.71 -3.53
CA SER A 250 3.45 3.10 -2.77
C SER A 250 4.50 1.97 -2.74
N GLU A 251 4.08 0.77 -2.33
CA GLU A 251 4.99 -0.35 -2.10
C GLU A 251 5.39 -1.04 -3.40
N TYR A 252 4.44 -1.45 -4.24
CA TYR A 252 4.75 -2.28 -5.41
C TYR A 252 5.24 -1.45 -6.59
N ASN A 253 4.43 -0.49 -7.06
CA ASN A 253 4.80 0.34 -8.21
C ASN A 253 5.83 1.42 -7.84
N GLY A 254 5.90 1.80 -6.57
CA GLY A 254 6.92 2.68 -6.01
C GLY A 254 8.18 1.93 -5.62
N GLN A 255 8.35 1.64 -4.33
CA GLN A 255 9.61 1.11 -3.80
C GLN A 255 10.03 -0.20 -4.50
N GLY A 256 9.12 -1.14 -4.72
CA GLY A 256 9.39 -2.44 -5.31
C GLY A 256 9.98 -2.37 -6.72
N LYS A 257 9.35 -1.62 -7.62
CA LYS A 257 9.92 -1.36 -8.96
C LYS A 257 11.25 -0.62 -8.89
N GLN A 258 11.38 0.37 -8.02
CA GLN A 258 12.64 1.12 -7.87
C GLN A 258 13.77 0.23 -7.33
N ALA A 259 13.49 -0.65 -6.37
CA ALA A 259 14.46 -1.60 -5.84
C ALA A 259 14.92 -2.56 -6.93
N GLN A 260 14.00 -3.05 -7.78
CA GLN A 260 14.39 -3.85 -8.93
C GLN A 260 15.26 -3.07 -9.93
N GLU A 261 14.89 -1.82 -10.24
CA GLU A 261 15.70 -0.98 -11.12
C GLU A 261 17.08 -0.71 -10.52
N LEU A 262 17.18 -0.54 -9.19
CA LEU A 262 18.45 -0.39 -8.48
C LEU A 262 19.32 -1.62 -8.66
N LEU A 263 18.75 -2.81 -8.40
CA LEU A 263 19.43 -4.10 -8.57
C LEU A 263 20.04 -4.23 -9.97
N MET A 264 19.25 -3.96 -11.00
CA MET A 264 19.67 -4.18 -12.39
C MET A 264 20.58 -3.09 -12.95
N LYS A 265 20.46 -1.83 -12.49
CA LYS A 265 21.18 -0.68 -13.07
C LYS A 265 22.43 -0.28 -12.30
N ALA A 266 22.51 -0.60 -11.01
CA ALA A 266 23.57 -0.10 -10.13
C ALA A 266 24.31 -1.20 -9.38
N ILE A 267 23.61 -2.26 -8.97
CA ILE A 267 24.18 -3.30 -8.12
C ILE A 267 24.86 -4.37 -8.96
N LEU A 268 24.12 -5.04 -9.86
CA LEU A 268 24.63 -6.19 -10.59
C LEU A 268 25.60 -5.79 -11.70
N SER A 269 26.70 -6.53 -11.79
CA SER A 269 27.60 -6.52 -12.95
C SER A 269 26.91 -7.12 -14.19
N ALA A 270 27.52 -6.99 -15.37
CA ALA A 270 26.95 -7.57 -16.58
C ALA A 270 26.77 -9.10 -16.50
N SER A 271 27.75 -9.82 -15.91
CA SER A 271 27.69 -11.25 -15.64
C SER A 271 26.63 -11.57 -14.59
N GLY A 272 26.61 -10.81 -13.49
CA GLY A 272 25.62 -10.95 -12.41
C GLY A 272 24.19 -10.78 -12.91
N LEU A 273 23.95 -9.79 -13.78
CA LEU A 273 22.64 -9.53 -14.37
C LEU A 273 22.15 -10.69 -15.26
N GLN A 274 23.02 -11.28 -16.08
CA GLN A 274 22.66 -12.44 -16.90
C GLN A 274 22.32 -13.65 -16.04
N ARG A 275 23.13 -13.90 -15.00
CA ARG A 275 22.88 -14.99 -14.06
C ARG A 275 21.58 -14.77 -13.30
N TYR A 276 21.36 -13.58 -12.75
CA TYR A 276 20.11 -13.21 -12.10
C TYR A 276 18.90 -13.42 -13.01
N ALA A 277 18.95 -12.98 -14.27
CA ALA A 277 17.83 -13.15 -15.20
C ALA A 277 17.54 -14.63 -15.52
N LYS A 278 18.58 -15.47 -15.61
CA LYS A 278 18.44 -16.92 -15.79
C LYS A 278 17.78 -17.59 -14.59
N GLU A 279 18.19 -17.22 -13.38
CA GLU A 279 17.58 -17.72 -12.15
C GLU A 279 16.16 -17.21 -11.99
N PHE A 280 15.92 -15.91 -12.25
CA PHE A 280 14.60 -15.31 -12.26
C PHE A 280 13.67 -15.95 -13.30
N ALA A 281 14.15 -16.48 -14.42
CA ALA A 281 13.28 -17.20 -15.36
C ALA A 281 12.91 -18.61 -14.87
N ARG A 282 13.77 -19.25 -14.08
CA ARG A 282 13.63 -20.64 -13.62
C ARG A 282 12.98 -20.77 -12.26
N PHE A 283 13.06 -19.73 -11.43
CA PHE A 283 12.55 -19.76 -10.08
C PHE A 283 11.04 -20.04 -10.08
N PRO A 284 10.49 -20.85 -9.15
CA PRO A 284 9.07 -21.19 -9.13
C PRO A 284 8.17 -19.97 -9.14
N SER A 285 7.14 -19.99 -10.00
CA SER A 285 6.10 -18.97 -9.97
C SER A 285 5.16 -19.21 -8.79
N PRO A 286 4.66 -18.15 -8.12
CA PRO A 286 3.48 -18.25 -7.28
C PRO A 286 2.30 -18.65 -8.16
N ALA A 287 1.27 -19.23 -7.55
CA ALA A 287 0.07 -19.62 -8.28
C ALA A 287 -0.52 -18.44 -9.07
N ARG A 288 -0.96 -18.69 -10.30
CA ARG A 288 -1.58 -17.70 -11.22
C ARG A 288 -0.63 -16.64 -11.81
N TRP A 289 0.69 -16.81 -11.69
CA TRP A 289 1.66 -16.03 -12.48
C TRP A 289 2.04 -16.77 -13.76
N ASP A 290 1.07 -16.86 -14.66
CA ASP A 290 1.13 -17.75 -15.84
C ASP A 290 2.19 -17.31 -16.87
N ARG A 291 2.46 -16.00 -16.97
CA ARG A 291 3.47 -15.44 -17.88
C ARG A 291 4.37 -14.46 -17.16
N ARG A 292 5.59 -14.90 -16.84
CA ARG A 292 6.64 -14.06 -16.25
C ARG A 292 7.33 -13.23 -17.33
N GLN A 293 7.25 -11.91 -17.20
CA GLN A 293 7.96 -10.99 -18.08
C GLN A 293 9.45 -10.89 -17.72
N SER A 294 10.32 -10.73 -18.71
CA SER A 294 11.76 -10.59 -18.49
C SER A 294 12.07 -9.35 -17.64
N PRO A 295 12.86 -9.48 -16.56
CA PRO A 295 13.24 -8.35 -15.72
C PRO A 295 14.14 -7.37 -16.47
N ILE A 296 14.95 -7.85 -17.42
CA ILE A 296 15.87 -7.01 -18.21
C ILE A 296 15.11 -6.17 -19.24
N HIS A 297 14.26 -6.81 -20.05
CA HIS A 297 13.69 -6.16 -21.24
C HIS A 297 12.31 -5.54 -21.00
N HIS A 298 11.55 -6.04 -20.03
CA HIS A 298 10.13 -5.71 -19.88
C HIS A 298 9.75 -5.21 -18.48
N SER A 299 10.71 -4.94 -17.59
CA SER A 299 10.44 -4.45 -16.22
C SER A 299 9.57 -3.19 -16.15
N LYS A 300 9.69 -2.29 -17.14
CA LYS A 300 8.84 -1.10 -17.23
C LYS A 300 7.38 -1.39 -17.56
N SER A 301 7.08 -2.55 -18.13
CA SER A 301 5.75 -2.98 -18.54
C SER A 301 5.04 -3.83 -17.49
N TRP A 302 5.69 -4.10 -16.35
CA TRP A 302 5.06 -4.84 -15.27
C TRP A 302 3.81 -4.13 -14.75
N SER A 303 2.73 -4.89 -14.65
CA SER A 303 1.55 -4.55 -13.88
C SER A 303 1.88 -4.37 -12.40
N LEU A 304 0.94 -3.76 -11.66
CA LEU A 304 1.06 -3.57 -10.22
C LEU A 304 1.24 -4.91 -9.48
N SER A 305 0.50 -5.94 -9.87
CA SER A 305 0.60 -7.29 -9.28
C SER A 305 1.92 -7.97 -9.61
N GLU A 306 2.43 -7.84 -10.84
CA GLU A 306 3.76 -8.35 -11.20
C GLU A 306 4.85 -7.67 -10.36
N ALA A 307 4.79 -6.35 -10.19
CA ALA A 307 5.75 -5.64 -9.36
C ALA A 307 5.73 -6.12 -7.90
N GLY A 308 4.55 -6.37 -7.33
CA GLY A 308 4.42 -6.95 -5.99
C GLY A 308 5.00 -8.36 -5.89
N MET A 309 4.71 -9.23 -6.87
CA MET A 309 5.28 -10.59 -6.89
C MET A 309 6.81 -10.57 -7.05
N VAL A 310 7.36 -9.71 -7.91
CA VAL A 310 8.80 -9.52 -8.06
C VAL A 310 9.43 -9.07 -6.75
N ALA A 311 8.87 -8.05 -6.10
CA ALA A 311 9.40 -7.50 -4.85
C ALA A 311 9.52 -8.58 -3.75
N MET A 312 8.61 -9.56 -3.73
CA MET A 312 8.68 -10.70 -2.82
C MET A 312 9.65 -11.80 -3.29
N GLN A 313 9.76 -12.06 -4.60
CA GLN A 313 10.59 -13.12 -5.15
C GLN A 313 12.09 -12.80 -5.16
N VAL A 314 12.46 -11.55 -5.44
CA VAL A 314 13.85 -11.12 -5.58
C VAL A 314 14.72 -11.54 -4.39
N PRO A 315 14.39 -11.22 -3.12
CA PRO A 315 15.23 -11.63 -1.99
C PRO A 315 15.38 -13.15 -1.87
N LEU A 316 14.38 -13.92 -2.31
CA LEU A 316 14.44 -15.38 -2.25
C LEU A 316 15.32 -15.97 -3.35
N ILE A 317 15.27 -15.38 -4.55
CA ILE A 317 16.18 -15.72 -5.64
C ILE A 317 17.62 -15.42 -5.21
N LEU A 318 17.86 -14.20 -4.71
CA LEU A 318 19.18 -13.78 -4.25
C LEU A 318 19.69 -14.65 -3.09
N ARG A 319 18.78 -15.19 -2.27
CA ARG A 319 19.12 -16.14 -1.22
C ARG A 319 19.45 -17.54 -1.73
N CYS A 320 18.58 -18.14 -2.55
CA CYS A 320 18.77 -19.50 -3.05
C CYS A 320 19.95 -19.58 -4.03
N LYS A 321 20.34 -18.43 -4.59
CA LYS A 321 21.47 -18.25 -5.49
C LYS A 321 22.28 -17.04 -5.03
N PRO A 322 23.05 -17.16 -3.92
CA PRO A 322 23.81 -16.07 -3.32
C PRO A 322 24.64 -15.32 -4.35
N LEU A 323 24.65 -14.00 -4.22
CA LEU A 323 25.53 -13.15 -5.01
C LEU A 323 26.99 -13.52 -4.70
N ARG A 324 27.79 -13.61 -5.74
CA ARG A 324 29.26 -13.68 -5.70
C ARG A 324 29.78 -12.27 -5.86
N GLU A 325 31.02 -12.04 -5.43
CA GLU A 325 31.72 -10.77 -5.60
C GLU A 325 31.65 -10.29 -7.07
N ASP A 326 31.98 -11.17 -8.03
CA ASP A 326 31.92 -10.88 -9.48
C ASP A 326 30.50 -10.62 -10.03
N ASP A 327 29.44 -10.92 -9.29
CA ASP A 327 28.07 -10.61 -9.70
C ASP A 327 27.69 -9.15 -9.41
N VAL A 328 28.47 -8.45 -8.59
CA VAL A 328 28.21 -7.07 -8.16
C VAL A 328 29.28 -6.16 -8.76
N GLU A 329 28.92 -4.92 -9.11
CA GLU A 329 29.93 -3.95 -9.56
C GLU A 329 30.89 -3.59 -8.42
N ASP A 330 32.21 -3.66 -8.65
CA ASP A 330 33.24 -3.40 -7.61
C ASP A 330 33.04 -2.06 -6.90
N ASN A 331 32.77 -0.99 -7.66
CA ASN A 331 32.55 0.35 -7.07
C ASN A 331 31.30 0.38 -6.17
N PHE A 332 30.32 -0.50 -6.42
CA PHE A 332 29.14 -0.64 -5.58
C PHE A 332 29.46 -1.42 -4.30
N LEU A 333 30.24 -2.52 -4.40
CA LEU A 333 30.71 -3.25 -3.22
C LEU A 333 31.56 -2.36 -2.29
N ASP A 334 32.47 -1.57 -2.86
CA ASP A 334 33.26 -0.57 -2.11
C ASP A 334 32.34 0.40 -1.36
N ALA A 335 31.26 0.86 -2.01
CA ALA A 335 30.30 1.77 -1.41
C ALA A 335 29.43 1.10 -0.33
N VAL A 336 29.09 -0.19 -0.49
CA VAL A 336 28.39 -0.98 0.54
C VAL A 336 29.27 -1.13 1.77
N HIS A 337 30.56 -1.44 1.59
CA HIS A 337 31.51 -1.54 2.69
C HIS A 337 31.52 -0.27 3.55
N GLU A 338 31.49 0.92 2.91
CA GLU A 338 31.48 2.17 3.66
C GLU A 338 30.13 2.56 4.25
N GLU A 339 29.04 2.42 3.49
CA GLU A 339 27.71 2.79 3.97
C GLU A 339 27.23 1.84 5.08
N PHE A 340 27.60 0.55 5.02
CA PHE A 340 27.19 -0.52 5.95
C PHE A 340 28.29 -0.99 6.89
N ARG A 341 29.36 -0.21 7.07
CA ARG A 341 30.53 -0.58 7.87
C ARG A 341 30.17 -1.16 9.25
N TYR A 342 29.28 -0.49 9.98
CA TYR A 342 28.86 -0.94 11.32
C TYR A 342 28.06 -2.24 11.27
N ASP A 343 27.14 -2.36 10.30
CA ASP A 343 26.34 -3.58 10.11
C ASP A 343 27.23 -4.77 9.73
N CYS A 344 28.27 -4.56 8.91
CA CYS A 344 29.26 -5.59 8.57
C CYS A 344 29.96 -6.12 9.85
N GLN A 345 30.37 -5.20 10.72
CA GLN A 345 31.08 -5.52 11.96
C GLN A 345 30.18 -6.24 12.98
N GLU A 346 28.93 -5.78 13.11
CA GLU A 346 27.97 -6.32 14.06
C GLU A 346 27.41 -7.68 13.61
N LEU A 347 27.02 -7.80 12.33
CA LEU A 347 26.34 -8.97 11.80
C LEU A 347 27.29 -10.06 11.30
N LYS A 348 28.59 -9.75 11.13
CA LYS A 348 29.61 -10.67 10.59
C LYS A 348 29.19 -11.29 9.25
N LEU A 349 28.55 -10.50 8.40
CA LEU A 349 28.07 -10.91 7.08
C LEU A 349 29.01 -10.45 5.97
N LYS A 350 29.00 -11.15 4.84
CA LYS A 350 29.67 -10.67 3.63
C LYS A 350 28.92 -9.47 3.05
N LEU A 351 29.62 -8.65 2.25
CA LEU A 351 29.02 -7.46 1.65
C LEU A 351 27.82 -7.81 0.74
N GLU A 352 27.92 -8.91 0.02
CA GLU A 352 26.86 -9.45 -0.81
C GLU A 352 25.63 -9.85 0.02
N ASP A 353 25.85 -10.45 1.18
CA ASP A 353 24.79 -10.88 2.09
C ASP A 353 24.03 -9.67 2.67
N ILE A 354 24.70 -8.53 2.88
CA ILE A 354 24.06 -7.28 3.29
C ILE A 354 23.08 -6.79 2.23
N ILE A 355 23.45 -6.89 0.95
CA ILE A 355 22.55 -6.56 -0.16
C ILE A 355 21.31 -7.47 -0.10
N VAL A 356 21.49 -8.77 0.13
CA VAL A 356 20.37 -9.73 0.28
C VAL A 356 19.50 -9.40 1.50
N CYS A 357 20.09 -8.98 2.62
CA CYS A 357 19.35 -8.52 3.80
C CYS A 357 18.53 -7.26 3.52
N ALA A 358 19.05 -6.30 2.76
CA ALA A 358 18.32 -5.08 2.37
C ALA A 358 17.15 -5.39 1.41
N PHE A 359 17.40 -6.17 0.35
CA PHE A 359 16.50 -7.22 -0.18
C PHE A 359 15.30 -7.58 0.68
N ALA A 360 15.62 -8.37 1.70
CA ALA A 360 14.66 -9.00 2.57
C ALA A 360 13.87 -7.96 3.37
N ALA A 361 14.52 -6.96 3.95
CA ALA A 361 13.87 -5.89 4.71
C ALA A 361 12.76 -5.19 3.90
N MET A 362 13.02 -4.86 2.63
CA MET A 362 12.02 -4.28 1.74
C MET A 362 10.84 -5.24 1.50
N ALA A 363 11.09 -6.54 1.32
CA ALA A 363 10.02 -7.52 1.17
C ALA A 363 9.22 -7.73 2.47
N VAL A 364 9.86 -7.66 3.64
CA VAL A 364 9.17 -7.66 4.94
C VAL A 364 8.26 -6.44 5.08
N SER A 365 8.75 -5.24 4.75
CA SER A 365 7.94 -4.01 4.71
C SER A 365 6.70 -4.19 3.82
N ASN A 366 6.89 -4.66 2.59
CA ASN A 366 5.78 -4.89 1.64
C ASN A 366 4.80 -5.92 2.16
N ALA A 367 5.28 -6.98 2.82
CA ALA A 367 4.45 -8.00 3.41
C ALA A 367 3.60 -7.46 4.56
N ALA A 368 4.21 -6.69 5.46
CA ALA A 368 3.55 -6.14 6.63
C ALA A 368 2.42 -5.17 6.22
N THR A 369 2.62 -4.42 5.14
CA THR A 369 1.71 -3.36 4.70
C THR A 369 0.71 -3.80 3.63
N CYS A 370 1.02 -4.83 2.84
CA CYS A 370 0.15 -5.33 1.77
C CYS A 370 -0.46 -6.72 2.06
N SER A 371 -0.35 -7.22 3.30
CA SER A 371 -1.03 -8.46 3.71
C SER A 371 -2.50 -8.20 4.10
N PRO A 372 -3.45 -9.04 3.68
CA PRO A 372 -4.83 -8.98 4.17
C PRO A 372 -4.97 -9.42 5.63
N ILE A 373 -3.95 -10.10 6.19
CA ILE A 373 -3.91 -10.59 7.56
C ILE A 373 -2.91 -9.74 8.35
N THR A 374 -3.40 -9.03 9.35
CA THR A 374 -2.58 -8.31 10.32
C THR A 374 -2.94 -8.82 11.71
N GLN A 375 -1.94 -9.26 12.48
CA GLN A 375 -2.14 -9.55 13.90
C GLN A 375 -2.13 -8.21 14.64
N THR A 376 -3.26 -7.86 15.26
CA THR A 376 -3.53 -6.54 15.87
C THR A 376 -2.61 -6.18 17.04
N ASP A 377 -1.90 -7.17 17.59
CA ASP A 377 -0.93 -7.06 18.68
C ASP A 377 0.50 -6.68 18.21
N ARG A 378 0.76 -6.64 16.90
CA ARG A 378 2.09 -6.41 16.32
C ARG A 378 2.22 -5.12 15.49
N ILE A 379 1.48 -4.07 15.84
CA ILE A 379 1.56 -2.78 15.11
C ILE A 379 2.99 -2.20 15.16
N GLN A 380 3.70 -2.36 16.29
CA GLN A 380 5.09 -1.91 16.40
C GLN A 380 6.00 -2.64 15.40
N ASP A 381 5.80 -3.95 15.23
CA ASP A 381 6.55 -4.74 14.25
C ASP A 381 6.33 -4.25 12.80
N ILE A 382 5.16 -3.67 12.49
CA ILE A 382 4.87 -3.08 11.17
C ILE A 382 5.67 -1.80 10.98
N ASP A 383 5.70 -0.92 11.98
CA ASP A 383 6.48 0.32 11.92
C ASP A 383 7.96 -0.02 11.73
N ASP A 384 8.49 -0.91 12.57
CA ASP A 384 9.90 -1.32 12.52
C ASP A 384 10.23 -1.96 11.15
N ALA A 385 9.35 -2.82 10.63
CA ALA A 385 9.48 -3.41 9.30
C ALA A 385 9.51 -2.35 8.17
N VAL A 386 8.59 -1.38 8.21
CA VAL A 386 8.51 -0.32 7.19
C VAL A 386 9.73 0.57 7.26
N TYR A 387 10.10 1.04 8.44
CA TYR A 387 11.27 1.89 8.63
C TYR A 387 12.55 1.17 8.20
N GLU A 388 12.69 -0.11 8.53
CA GLU A 388 13.86 -0.89 8.12
C GLU A 388 13.90 -1.11 6.60
N GLY A 389 12.77 -1.44 5.98
CA GLY A 389 12.66 -1.52 4.52
C GLY A 389 12.98 -0.19 3.82
N ARG A 390 12.57 0.95 4.38
CA ARG A 390 12.91 2.29 3.85
C ARG A 390 14.38 2.63 4.05
N ARG A 391 14.93 2.38 5.24
CA ARG A 391 16.33 2.62 5.60
C ARG A 391 17.25 1.84 4.66
N SER A 392 16.99 0.54 4.52
CA SER A 392 17.71 -0.35 3.61
C SER A 392 17.71 0.17 2.16
N PHE A 393 16.54 0.57 1.64
CA PHE A 393 16.44 1.13 0.29
C PHE A 393 17.22 2.45 0.12
N ILE A 394 17.10 3.37 1.07
CA ILE A 394 17.77 4.67 1.03
C ILE A 394 19.29 4.49 1.03
N ARG A 395 19.82 3.63 1.91
CA ARG A 395 21.24 3.31 2.02
C ARG A 395 21.79 2.65 0.75
N LEU A 396 21.05 1.71 0.14
CA LEU A 396 21.44 1.16 -1.16
C LEU A 396 21.46 2.21 -2.27
N CYS A 397 20.55 3.20 -2.24
CA CYS A 397 20.60 4.34 -3.16
C CYS A 397 21.82 5.24 -2.89
N SER A 398 22.23 5.42 -1.62
CA SER A 398 23.47 6.12 -1.26
C SER A 398 24.70 5.39 -1.82
N CYS A 399 24.72 4.06 -1.70
CA CYS A 399 25.77 3.22 -2.30
C CYS A 399 25.84 3.42 -3.83
N ALA A 400 24.69 3.38 -4.52
CA ALA A 400 24.61 3.60 -5.95
C ALA A 400 25.06 5.00 -6.37
N HIS A 401 24.73 6.02 -5.56
CA HIS A 401 25.21 7.38 -5.75
C HIS A 401 26.74 7.47 -5.66
N LEU A 402 27.33 6.93 -4.59
CA LEU A 402 28.78 6.90 -4.38
C LEU A 402 29.50 6.14 -5.50
N ALA A 403 29.02 4.95 -5.84
CA ALA A 403 29.57 4.11 -6.90
C ALA A 403 29.56 4.80 -8.27
N ALA A 404 28.45 5.49 -8.60
CA ALA A 404 28.33 6.23 -9.85
C ALA A 404 29.34 7.39 -9.93
N ARG A 405 29.58 8.11 -8.83
CA ARG A 405 30.57 9.20 -8.78
C ARG A 405 31.99 8.71 -9.03
N VAL A 406 32.36 7.54 -8.48
CA VAL A 406 33.69 6.94 -8.69
C VAL A 406 33.90 6.51 -10.15
N LYS A 407 32.87 5.91 -10.78
CA LYS A 407 32.94 5.44 -12.18
C LYS A 407 33.21 6.60 -13.15
N ASP A 408 32.60 7.75 -12.91
CA ASP A 408 32.77 8.94 -13.75
C ASP A 408 34.15 9.59 -13.61
N CYS A 409 34.83 9.42 -12.46
CA CYS A 409 36.21 9.88 -12.28
C CYS A 409 37.22 9.08 -13.12
N ARG A 410 36.96 7.78 -13.37
CA ARG A 410 37.86 6.90 -14.15
C ARG A 410 37.71 7.06 -15.67
N GLY A 411 36.56 7.52 -16.16
CA GLY A 411 36.27 7.65 -17.60
C GLY A 411 37.03 8.74 -18.36
N LYS A 412 37.84 9.57 -17.69
CA LYS A 412 38.59 10.69 -18.32
C LYS A 412 40.11 10.56 -18.27
N GLY A 413 40.66 9.44 -17.80
CA GLY A 413 42.09 9.23 -17.65
C GLY A 413 42.58 7.92 -18.23
N SER A 414 42.51 7.74 -19.56
CA SER A 414 43.24 6.64 -20.22
C SER A 414 44.67 7.09 -20.49
N GLY A 415 45.58 6.78 -19.56
CA GLY A 415 47.01 7.03 -19.68
C GLY A 415 47.80 6.03 -18.86
N GLY A 416 48.03 4.84 -19.43
CA GLY A 416 49.15 3.93 -19.14
C GLY A 416 49.34 3.44 -17.69
N ARG A 417 49.09 2.16 -17.45
CA ARG A 417 49.80 1.43 -16.39
C ARG A 417 50.53 0.24 -17.01
N ARG A 418 51.86 0.33 -16.98
CA ARG A 418 52.83 -0.71 -17.33
C ARG A 418 52.73 -1.84 -16.31
N ASN A 419 52.79 -3.08 -16.82
CA ASN A 419 53.09 -4.28 -16.05
C ASN A 419 54.53 -4.18 -15.51
N GLU A 420 54.71 -4.32 -14.20
CA GLU A 420 56.00 -4.65 -13.61
C GLU A 420 55.92 -5.99 -12.85
N GLY A 421 56.69 -6.93 -13.39
CA GLY A 421 57.35 -8.10 -12.80
C GLY A 421 56.86 -8.69 -11.48
N GLN A 422 56.33 -9.91 -11.56
CA GLN A 422 56.39 -10.90 -10.49
C GLN A 422 57.85 -11.26 -10.18
N SER A 423 58.24 -11.20 -8.90
CA SER A 423 59.45 -11.82 -8.36
C SER A 423 59.05 -12.80 -7.26
N SER A 424 59.29 -14.07 -7.53
CA SER A 424 59.13 -15.20 -6.61
C SER A 424 60.20 -15.19 -5.51
N LEU A 425 59.79 -15.36 -4.24
CA LEU A 425 60.68 -15.73 -3.14
C LEU A 425 60.14 -16.98 -2.42
N ALA A 426 61.07 -17.88 -2.11
CA ALA A 426 60.87 -19.23 -1.57
C ALA A 426 60.54 -19.24 -0.06
N PRO A 427 59.97 -20.34 0.47
CA PRO A 427 59.41 -20.38 1.82
C PRO A 427 60.47 -20.70 2.88
N SER A 428 60.40 -20.04 4.04
CA SER A 428 61.12 -20.44 5.25
C SER A 428 60.14 -20.86 6.34
N THR A 429 60.43 -22.01 6.95
CA THR A 429 59.69 -22.64 8.04
C THR A 429 59.77 -21.83 9.33
N ALA A 430 58.61 -21.40 9.85
CA ALA A 430 58.42 -20.92 11.22
C ALA A 430 57.15 -21.56 11.82
N SER A 431 57.04 -21.50 13.14
CA SER A 431 56.12 -22.27 13.99
C SER A 431 54.65 -21.80 13.91
N SER A 432 53.73 -22.77 13.79
CA SER A 432 52.31 -22.61 13.48
C SER A 432 51.44 -21.74 14.41
N GLU A 433 51.92 -21.38 15.61
CA GLU A 433 51.17 -20.51 16.53
C GLU A 433 51.49 -19.01 16.35
N PHE A 434 52.69 -18.67 15.87
CA PHE A 434 53.08 -17.27 15.66
C PHE A 434 52.61 -16.76 14.29
N ASP A 435 52.62 -17.63 13.27
CA ASP A 435 52.14 -17.30 11.93
C ASP A 435 50.63 -17.00 11.91
N ALA A 436 49.83 -17.69 12.74
CA ALA A 436 48.39 -17.41 12.86
C ALA A 436 48.11 -16.01 13.43
N VAL A 437 48.87 -15.58 14.44
CA VAL A 437 48.74 -14.24 15.03
C VAL A 437 49.25 -13.17 14.08
N VAL A 438 50.32 -13.45 13.33
CA VAL A 438 50.86 -12.53 12.31
C VAL A 438 49.93 -12.42 11.10
N GLU A 439 49.31 -13.51 10.64
CA GLU A 439 48.27 -13.48 9.60
C GLU A 439 47.02 -12.71 10.06
N GLU A 440 46.58 -12.89 11.30
CA GLU A 440 45.43 -12.16 11.85
C GLU A 440 45.72 -10.66 11.99
N LEU A 441 46.93 -10.29 12.42
CA LEU A 441 47.38 -8.90 12.52
C LEU A 441 47.59 -8.28 11.13
N ALA A 442 48.15 -9.03 10.17
CA ALA A 442 48.34 -8.61 8.78
C ALA A 442 47.00 -8.45 8.06
N SER A 443 46.05 -9.36 8.29
CA SER A 443 44.67 -9.24 7.82
C SER A 443 44.03 -7.98 8.39
N SER A 444 44.13 -7.75 9.70
CA SER A 444 43.58 -6.55 10.36
C SER A 444 44.20 -5.25 9.83
N LEU A 445 45.52 -5.21 9.64
CA LEU A 445 46.23 -4.06 9.06
C LEU A 445 45.87 -3.85 7.58
N SER A 446 45.66 -4.93 6.82
CA SER A 446 45.21 -4.86 5.42
C SER A 446 43.78 -4.34 5.30
N THR A 447 42.87 -4.75 6.20
CA THR A 447 41.50 -4.24 6.29
C THR A 447 41.49 -2.77 6.67
N ILE A 448 42.31 -2.34 7.64
CA ILE A 448 42.48 -0.93 8.00
C ILE A 448 43.07 -0.12 6.84
N GLY A 449 44.01 -0.69 6.10
CA GLY A 449 44.59 -0.09 4.89
C GLY A 449 43.55 0.10 3.78
N GLN A 450 42.77 -0.93 3.45
CA GLN A 450 41.66 -0.86 2.50
C GLN A 450 40.58 0.14 2.95
N GLU A 451 40.24 0.18 4.24
CA GLU A 451 39.32 1.17 4.79
C GLU A 451 39.82 2.60 4.62
N PHE A 452 41.12 2.84 4.82
CA PHE A 452 41.71 4.16 4.65
C PHE A 452 41.73 4.58 3.18
N GLU A 453 42.14 3.67 2.29
CA GLU A 453 42.16 3.89 0.83
C GLU A 453 40.76 4.12 0.26
N ASN A 454 39.76 3.35 0.68
CA ASN A 454 38.36 3.54 0.26
C ASN A 454 37.84 4.89 0.76
N ARG A 455 38.16 5.28 1.99
CA ARG A 455 37.74 6.55 2.56
C ARG A 455 38.39 7.74 1.85
N GLU A 456 39.66 7.66 1.46
CA GLU A 456 40.28 8.67 0.59
C GLU A 456 39.63 8.72 -0.80
N ARG A 457 39.34 7.54 -1.39
CA ARG A 457 38.71 7.42 -2.71
C ARG A 457 37.32 8.06 -2.80
N PHE A 458 36.54 8.04 -1.71
CA PHE A 458 35.24 8.71 -1.65
C PHE A 458 35.31 10.17 -1.16
N ARG A 459 36.43 10.63 -0.57
CA ARG A 459 36.62 12.00 -0.08
C ARG A 459 36.80 13.03 -1.19
N ASP A 460 37.56 12.67 -2.23
CA ASP A 460 38.00 13.59 -3.30
C ASP A 460 37.17 13.47 -4.60
N LEU A 461 35.85 13.31 -4.46
CA LEU A 461 34.95 13.16 -5.60
C LEU A 461 34.59 14.51 -6.25
N LYS A 462 34.77 14.58 -7.58
CA LYS A 462 34.40 15.73 -8.43
C LYS A 462 32.85 15.98 -8.49
N PRO A 463 32.39 17.08 -9.13
CA PRO A 463 30.96 17.43 -9.19
C PRO A 463 30.07 16.32 -9.74
N THR A 464 28.84 16.26 -9.24
CA THR A 464 27.87 15.19 -9.47
C THR A 464 27.49 14.99 -10.94
N SER A 465 27.38 13.74 -11.38
CA SER A 465 26.83 13.41 -12.69
C SER A 465 25.31 13.27 -12.63
N LYS A 466 24.63 13.43 -13.78
CA LYS A 466 23.17 13.23 -13.89
C LYS A 466 22.71 11.85 -13.41
N ARG A 467 23.55 10.82 -13.59
CA ARG A 467 23.27 9.45 -13.12
C ARG A 467 23.39 9.35 -11.60
N ALA A 468 24.42 9.94 -11.00
CA ALA A 468 24.57 9.97 -9.56
C ALA A 468 23.43 10.73 -8.86
N GLU A 469 22.98 11.85 -9.44
CA GLU A 469 21.84 12.64 -8.93
C GLU A 469 20.50 11.90 -9.03
N GLU A 470 20.37 10.95 -9.96
CA GLU A 470 19.16 10.16 -10.11
C GLU A 470 18.89 9.31 -8.86
N PHE A 471 19.92 8.68 -8.29
CA PHE A 471 19.79 7.86 -7.08
C PHE A 471 19.43 8.69 -5.84
N VAL A 472 19.92 9.94 -5.75
CA VAL A 472 19.46 10.89 -4.72
C VAL A 472 17.97 11.18 -4.91
N LYS A 473 17.51 11.45 -6.14
CA LYS A 473 16.08 11.66 -6.42
C LYS A 473 15.22 10.43 -6.07
N TRP A 474 15.78 9.22 -6.14
CA TRP A 474 15.07 8.00 -5.76
C TRP A 474 14.78 7.93 -4.26
N GLN A 475 15.72 8.37 -3.42
CA GLN A 475 15.55 8.46 -1.96
C GLN A 475 14.40 9.41 -1.58
N HIS A 476 14.25 10.51 -2.33
CA HIS A 476 13.31 11.59 -2.03
C HIS A 476 11.94 11.43 -2.71
N ARG A 477 11.65 10.26 -3.29
CA ARG A 477 10.37 10.06 -3.97
C ARG A 477 9.20 10.06 -2.99
N PRO A 478 8.04 10.61 -3.39
CA PRO A 478 6.82 10.57 -2.58
C PRO A 478 6.47 9.17 -2.06
N ASN A 479 6.63 8.13 -2.90
CA ASN A 479 6.30 6.75 -2.55
C ASN A 479 7.21 6.19 -1.42
N VAL A 480 8.47 6.63 -1.37
CA VAL A 480 9.40 6.25 -0.29
C VAL A 480 8.94 6.92 1.00
N HIS A 481 8.72 8.23 0.97
CA HIS A 481 8.24 9.02 2.10
C HIS A 481 6.89 8.55 2.65
N GLN A 482 6.01 8.02 1.79
CA GLN A 482 4.70 7.52 2.20
C GLN A 482 4.80 6.41 3.26
N GLY A 483 5.93 5.67 3.30
CA GLY A 483 6.24 4.69 4.34
C GLY A 483 6.11 5.24 5.76
N ALA A 484 6.54 6.50 5.99
CA ALA A 484 6.47 7.15 7.30
C ALA A 484 5.03 7.39 7.80
N HIS A 485 4.02 7.18 6.95
CA HIS A 485 2.61 7.39 7.26
C HIS A 485 1.77 6.10 7.24
N LEU A 486 2.35 4.97 6.82
CA LEU A 486 1.62 3.69 6.72
C LEU A 486 1.19 3.15 8.09
N SER A 487 1.96 3.45 9.12
CA SER A 487 1.66 3.13 10.51
C SER A 487 0.36 3.77 10.99
N ASP A 488 0.20 5.08 10.74
CA ASP A 488 -1.01 5.83 11.09
C ASP A 488 -2.23 5.32 10.31
N ILE A 489 -2.07 4.98 9.03
CA ILE A 489 -3.13 4.36 8.23
C ILE A 489 -3.54 3.01 8.86
N THR A 490 -2.57 2.18 9.22
CA THR A 490 -2.82 0.86 9.83
C THR A 490 -3.54 1.01 11.17
N ARG A 491 -3.11 1.92 12.04
CA ARG A 491 -3.76 2.19 13.33
C ARG A 491 -5.21 2.66 13.16
N ARG A 492 -5.49 3.49 12.15
CA ARG A 492 -6.84 4.05 11.91
C ARG A 492 -7.82 3.05 11.34
N PHE A 493 -7.36 2.22 10.40
CA PHE A 493 -8.23 1.33 9.61
C PHE A 493 -8.04 -0.16 9.95
N GLY A 494 -7.29 -0.46 11.02
CA GLY A 494 -6.94 -1.80 11.50
C GLY A 494 -5.88 -2.51 10.64
N ASN A 495 -5.87 -2.26 9.33
CA ASN A 495 -4.90 -2.78 8.37
C ASN A 495 -4.80 -1.80 7.18
N SER A 496 -3.59 -1.48 6.72
CA SER A 496 -3.37 -0.69 5.51
C SER A 496 -3.98 -1.31 4.24
N TYR A 497 -4.02 -2.64 4.15
CA TYR A 497 -4.65 -3.37 3.05
C TYR A 497 -6.18 -3.19 3.00
N THR A 498 -6.83 -2.81 4.10
CA THR A 498 -8.27 -2.46 4.10
C THR A 498 -8.56 -1.27 3.17
N CYS A 499 -7.58 -0.40 2.97
CA CYS A 499 -7.68 0.80 2.15
C CYS A 499 -7.22 0.58 0.69
N ASN A 500 -6.92 -0.66 0.29
CA ASN A 500 -6.46 -0.94 -1.07
C ASN A 500 -7.54 -0.63 -2.11
N VAL A 501 -7.10 -0.34 -3.34
CA VAL A 501 -8.00 0.03 -4.45
C VAL A 501 -8.10 -1.03 -5.55
N LEU A 502 -7.43 -2.18 -5.39
CA LEU A 502 -7.24 -3.17 -6.44
C LEU A 502 -8.56 -3.71 -7.02
N HIS A 503 -9.56 -3.88 -6.16
CA HIS A 503 -10.88 -4.36 -6.55
C HIS A 503 -11.69 -3.31 -7.32
N TYR A 504 -11.45 -2.02 -7.08
CA TYR A 504 -12.01 -0.96 -7.90
C TYR A 504 -11.30 -0.86 -9.26
N GLU A 505 -9.98 -1.04 -9.32
CA GLU A 505 -9.25 -1.12 -10.59
C GLU A 505 -9.74 -2.29 -11.47
N ASP A 506 -10.11 -3.43 -10.87
CA ASP A 506 -10.70 -4.54 -11.63
C ASP A 506 -12.06 -4.14 -12.26
N LYS A 507 -12.82 -3.24 -11.61
CA LYS A 507 -14.02 -2.64 -12.20
C LYS A 507 -13.68 -1.80 -13.45
N HIS A 508 -12.57 -1.06 -13.43
CA HIS A 508 -12.09 -0.36 -14.63
C HIS A 508 -11.79 -1.32 -15.77
N ARG A 509 -11.13 -2.46 -15.50
CA ARG A 509 -10.83 -3.48 -16.52
C ARG A 509 -12.11 -4.02 -17.16
N LEU A 510 -13.15 -4.26 -16.35
CA LEU A 510 -14.47 -4.67 -16.86
C LEU A 510 -15.07 -3.62 -17.80
N PHE A 511 -15.03 -2.34 -17.41
CA PHE A 511 -15.58 -1.27 -18.24
C PHE A 511 -14.80 -1.07 -19.54
N LYS A 512 -13.47 -1.17 -19.52
CA LYS A 512 -12.66 -1.13 -20.75
C LYS A 512 -13.06 -2.28 -21.69
N LYS A 513 -13.19 -3.49 -21.16
CA LYS A 513 -13.66 -4.65 -21.93
C LYS A 513 -15.05 -4.44 -22.51
N TRP A 514 -15.99 -3.86 -21.76
CA TRP A 514 -17.33 -3.58 -22.28
C TRP A 514 -17.32 -2.49 -23.34
N ALA A 515 -16.47 -1.47 -23.20
CA ALA A 515 -16.37 -0.37 -24.14
C ALA A 515 -15.84 -0.81 -25.52
N GLU A 516 -15.00 -1.84 -25.59
CA GLU A 516 -14.52 -2.43 -26.84
C GLU A 516 -15.66 -2.95 -27.74
N TYR A 517 -16.82 -3.28 -27.17
CA TYR A 517 -18.00 -3.76 -27.89
C TYR A 517 -19.04 -2.68 -28.19
N LEU A 518 -18.77 -1.41 -27.84
CA LEU A 518 -19.68 -0.30 -28.07
C LEU A 518 -19.28 0.52 -29.30
N ASN A 519 -20.23 1.23 -29.89
CA ASN A 519 -20.01 2.08 -31.07
C ASN A 519 -19.30 3.41 -30.77
N GLY A 520 -18.78 3.60 -29.55
CA GLY A 520 -18.08 4.80 -29.12
C GLY A 520 -18.96 6.02 -28.80
N ARG A 521 -20.29 5.98 -29.00
CA ARG A 521 -21.21 7.10 -28.72
C ARG A 521 -21.93 6.90 -27.39
N GLY A 522 -21.88 7.91 -26.51
CA GLY A 522 -22.56 7.87 -25.20
C GLY A 522 -22.13 6.69 -24.34
N VAL A 523 -20.84 6.32 -24.43
CA VAL A 523 -20.29 5.10 -23.84
C VAL A 523 -20.55 5.05 -22.34
N GLU A 524 -20.44 6.18 -21.65
CA GLU A 524 -20.66 6.33 -20.22
C GLU A 524 -22.05 5.87 -19.83
N LYS A 525 -23.07 6.36 -20.56
CA LYS A 525 -24.47 5.99 -20.35
C LYS A 525 -24.70 4.51 -20.63
N ALA A 526 -24.11 3.98 -21.70
CA ALA A 526 -24.23 2.57 -22.05
C ALA A 526 -23.59 1.64 -20.99
N LEU A 527 -22.41 2.02 -20.47
CA LEU A 527 -21.73 1.28 -19.41
C LEU A 527 -22.50 1.32 -18.09
N VAL A 528 -22.96 2.50 -17.66
CA VAL A 528 -23.79 2.64 -16.45
C VAL A 528 -25.11 1.87 -16.60
N HIS A 529 -25.76 1.94 -17.76
CA HIS A 529 -26.99 1.20 -18.00
C HIS A 529 -26.76 -0.32 -17.91
N ARG A 530 -25.71 -0.83 -18.56
CA ARG A 530 -25.35 -2.25 -18.49
C ARG A 530 -25.04 -2.70 -17.06
N GLU A 531 -24.29 -1.90 -16.32
CA GLU A 531 -24.01 -2.16 -14.91
C GLU A 531 -25.28 -2.19 -14.08
N ASN A 532 -26.18 -1.22 -14.25
CA ASN A 532 -27.45 -1.15 -13.53
C ASN A 532 -28.30 -2.40 -13.79
N VAL A 533 -28.37 -2.87 -15.04
CA VAL A 533 -29.06 -4.12 -15.38
C VAL A 533 -28.44 -5.31 -14.65
N ASN A 534 -27.11 -5.46 -14.70
CA ASN A 534 -26.40 -6.57 -14.05
C ASN A 534 -26.59 -6.57 -12.52
N VAL A 535 -26.44 -5.41 -11.88
CA VAL A 535 -26.65 -5.27 -10.43
C VAL A 535 -28.10 -5.53 -10.05
N THR A 536 -29.06 -5.02 -10.82
CA THR A 536 -30.49 -5.24 -10.57
C THR A 536 -30.84 -6.72 -10.68
N LEU A 537 -30.40 -7.41 -11.74
CA LEU A 537 -30.63 -8.85 -11.91
C LEU A 537 -30.02 -9.64 -10.75
N ARG A 538 -28.79 -9.32 -10.33
CA ARG A 538 -28.17 -9.94 -9.17
C ARG A 538 -29.00 -9.71 -7.90
N LEU A 539 -29.41 -8.48 -7.62
CA LEU A 539 -30.20 -8.14 -6.44
C LEU A 539 -31.58 -8.84 -6.45
N ILE A 540 -32.21 -9.00 -7.62
CA ILE A 540 -33.43 -9.80 -7.80
C ILE A 540 -33.17 -11.26 -7.42
N LEU A 541 -32.10 -11.87 -7.93
CA LEU A 541 -31.75 -13.25 -7.62
C LEU A 541 -31.45 -13.45 -6.13
N GLN A 542 -30.93 -12.42 -5.47
CA GLN A 542 -30.69 -12.38 -4.02
C GLN A 542 -31.95 -12.07 -3.18
N GLY A 543 -33.11 -11.84 -3.83
CA GLY A 543 -34.39 -11.59 -3.16
C GLY A 543 -34.61 -10.16 -2.68
N ALA A 544 -33.75 -9.20 -3.04
CA ALA A 544 -33.89 -7.80 -2.63
C ALA A 544 -35.21 -7.15 -3.10
N PHE A 545 -35.85 -7.71 -4.13
CA PHE A 545 -37.09 -7.21 -4.71
C PHE A 545 -38.26 -8.19 -4.57
N ASP A 546 -38.16 -9.21 -3.71
CA ASP A 546 -39.22 -10.21 -3.55
C ASP A 546 -40.54 -9.61 -3.07
N GLN A 547 -40.47 -8.56 -2.24
CA GLN A 547 -41.67 -7.89 -1.74
C GLN A 547 -42.15 -6.75 -2.64
N SER A 548 -41.24 -5.94 -3.18
CA SER A 548 -41.59 -4.78 -4.00
C SER A 548 -41.98 -5.16 -5.42
N HIS A 549 -41.39 -6.22 -5.98
CA HIS A 549 -41.62 -6.70 -7.34
C HIS A 549 -41.73 -8.24 -7.40
N PRO A 550 -42.70 -8.85 -6.67
CA PRO A 550 -42.79 -10.31 -6.50
C PRO A 550 -42.90 -11.08 -7.81
N VAL A 551 -43.66 -10.56 -8.78
CA VAL A 551 -43.91 -11.23 -10.07
C VAL A 551 -42.62 -11.35 -10.89
N ILE A 552 -41.93 -10.22 -11.11
CA ILE A 552 -40.67 -10.21 -11.86
C ILE A 552 -39.61 -11.01 -11.12
N SER A 553 -39.53 -10.88 -9.80
CA SER A 553 -38.58 -11.64 -8.99
C SER A 553 -38.77 -13.15 -9.13
N ALA A 554 -40.02 -13.62 -9.08
CA ALA A 554 -40.35 -15.03 -9.31
C ALA A 554 -40.02 -15.48 -10.74
N GLN A 555 -40.32 -14.68 -11.76
CA GLN A 555 -40.03 -15.00 -13.16
C GLN A 555 -38.52 -15.11 -13.44
N VAL A 556 -37.74 -14.14 -12.96
CA VAL A 556 -36.28 -14.13 -13.15
C VAL A 556 -35.63 -15.29 -12.38
N LYS A 557 -36.08 -15.57 -11.15
CA LYS A 557 -35.61 -16.73 -10.38
C LYS A 557 -35.98 -18.05 -11.08
N ALA A 558 -37.19 -18.19 -11.60
CA ALA A 558 -37.61 -19.37 -12.36
C ALA A 558 -36.76 -19.56 -13.62
N LEU A 559 -36.50 -18.48 -14.37
CA LEU A 559 -35.61 -18.51 -15.54
C LEU A 559 -34.19 -18.94 -15.17
N TYR A 560 -33.65 -18.42 -14.05
CA TYR A 560 -32.35 -18.83 -13.54
C TYR A 560 -32.31 -20.32 -13.19
N HIS A 561 -33.34 -20.84 -12.52
CA HIS A 561 -33.44 -22.26 -12.18
C HIS A 561 -33.55 -23.17 -13.41
N GLN A 562 -34.26 -22.73 -14.45
CA GLN A 562 -34.42 -23.49 -15.70
C GLN A 562 -33.19 -23.42 -16.60
N CYS A 563 -32.48 -22.29 -16.61
CA CYS A 563 -31.36 -22.00 -17.50
C CYS A 563 -30.19 -21.36 -16.74
N PRO A 564 -29.50 -22.10 -15.85
CA PRO A 564 -28.45 -21.54 -14.99
C PRO A 564 -27.28 -20.93 -15.80
N MET A 565 -26.96 -21.53 -16.95
CA MET A 565 -25.93 -21.06 -17.89
C MET A 565 -26.13 -19.60 -18.32
N LEU A 566 -27.39 -19.13 -18.40
CA LEU A 566 -27.70 -17.76 -18.82
C LEU A 566 -27.21 -16.71 -17.81
N ALA A 567 -27.03 -17.09 -16.55
CA ALA A 567 -26.64 -16.19 -15.47
C ALA A 567 -25.18 -16.32 -15.03
N GLU A 568 -24.37 -17.19 -15.67
CA GLU A 568 -22.94 -17.34 -15.40
C GLU A 568 -22.17 -16.01 -15.49
N HIS A 569 -22.63 -15.09 -16.33
CA HIS A 569 -22.02 -13.77 -16.49
C HIS A 569 -22.62 -12.66 -15.60
N ILE A 570 -23.71 -12.95 -14.90
CA ILE A 570 -24.48 -11.99 -14.08
C ILE A 570 -24.16 -12.15 -12.59
N LEU A 571 -24.07 -13.39 -12.11
CA LEU A 571 -23.71 -13.69 -10.73
C LEU A 571 -22.19 -13.89 -10.57
N PRO A 572 -21.55 -13.33 -9.53
CA PRO A 572 -20.15 -13.62 -9.23
C PRO A 572 -19.96 -15.10 -8.90
N SER A 573 -18.78 -15.64 -9.21
CA SER A 573 -18.40 -17.04 -9.02
C SER A 573 -18.61 -17.55 -7.58
N SER A 574 -18.54 -16.67 -6.58
CA SER A 574 -18.78 -16.98 -5.16
C SER A 574 -20.26 -17.11 -4.76
N GLN A 575 -21.18 -16.94 -5.70
CA GLN A 575 -22.64 -17.06 -5.51
C GLN A 575 -23.25 -18.10 -6.44
N TRP A 576 -22.42 -18.86 -7.17
CA TRP A 576 -22.85 -20.08 -7.82
C TRP A 576 -23.16 -21.06 -6.69
N ALA A 577 -24.34 -21.70 -6.68
CA ALA A 577 -24.53 -22.85 -5.82
C ALA A 577 -23.46 -23.87 -6.21
N ASP A 578 -22.61 -24.28 -5.27
CA ASP A 578 -21.44 -25.14 -5.46
C ASP A 578 -21.71 -26.30 -6.44
N THR A 579 -21.38 -26.11 -7.71
CA THR A 579 -21.23 -27.20 -8.69
C THR A 579 -19.84 -27.25 -9.29
N THR A 580 -18.91 -26.45 -8.76
CA THR A 580 -17.47 -26.64 -8.97
C THR A 580 -16.86 -26.87 -7.61
N GLU A 581 -16.35 -28.08 -7.39
CA GLU A 581 -15.60 -28.52 -6.22
C GLU A 581 -14.63 -27.43 -5.74
N ASP A 582 -15.05 -26.67 -4.73
CA ASP A 582 -14.17 -26.04 -3.77
C ASP A 582 -14.54 -26.72 -2.45
N ASP A 583 -13.64 -27.56 -1.92
CA ASP A 583 -13.73 -28.17 -0.59
C ASP A 583 -13.64 -27.10 0.52
N ALA A 584 -14.54 -26.12 0.51
CA ALA A 584 -14.74 -25.19 1.59
C ALA A 584 -15.78 -25.79 2.54
N LEU A 585 -15.33 -26.72 3.38
CA LEU A 585 -16.08 -27.20 4.53
C LEU A 585 -16.67 -25.99 5.27
N ASP A 586 -17.99 -26.01 5.48
CA ASP A 586 -18.72 -24.99 6.22
C ASP A 586 -18.30 -25.04 7.69
N ILE A 587 -17.35 -24.19 8.09
CA ILE A 587 -16.70 -24.32 9.39
C ILE A 587 -17.54 -23.63 10.46
N LYS A 588 -18.27 -24.44 11.25
CA LYS A 588 -18.89 -23.99 12.49
C LYS A 588 -17.81 -23.72 13.53
N PRO A 589 -17.80 -22.54 14.18
CA PRO A 589 -16.79 -22.21 15.17
C PRO A 589 -16.93 -23.11 16.40
N ASP A 590 -15.91 -23.93 16.67
CA ASP A 590 -15.73 -24.61 17.96
C ASP A 590 -14.38 -24.23 18.60
N ALA A 591 -14.18 -24.68 19.84
CA ALA A 591 -13.03 -24.34 20.68
C ALA A 591 -11.66 -24.83 20.13
N THR A 592 -11.63 -25.58 19.03
CA THR A 592 -10.41 -26.13 18.42
C THR A 592 -9.86 -25.29 17.25
N HIS A 593 -10.45 -24.12 16.96
CA HIS A 593 -10.05 -23.20 15.89
C HIS A 593 -8.70 -22.48 16.11
N ILE A 594 -7.61 -23.24 16.24
CA ILE A 594 -6.29 -22.71 16.56
C ILE A 594 -5.43 -22.49 15.29
N HIS A 595 -5.76 -23.09 14.13
CA HIS A 595 -4.87 -23.07 12.96
C HIS A 595 -5.58 -22.98 11.58
N PRO A 596 -5.76 -21.79 10.98
CA PRO A 596 -6.18 -21.68 9.59
C PRO A 596 -5.04 -22.11 8.64
N ARG A 597 -5.35 -22.82 7.54
CA ARG A 597 -4.40 -23.15 6.45
C ARG A 597 -4.70 -22.30 5.22
N ALA A 598 -3.69 -21.64 4.63
CA ALA A 598 -3.86 -21.05 3.30
C ALA A 598 -3.82 -22.14 2.21
N THR A 599 -4.70 -21.98 1.23
CA THR A 599 -4.96 -22.93 0.15
C THR A 599 -4.02 -22.81 -1.06
N HIS A 600 -3.16 -21.78 -1.14
CA HIS A 600 -2.36 -21.49 -2.34
C HIS A 600 -0.92 -21.05 -2.03
N CYS A 601 -0.13 -21.94 -1.41
CA CYS A 601 1.32 -21.75 -1.19
C CYS A 601 2.13 -22.64 -2.16
N VAL A 602 3.40 -22.29 -2.39
CA VAL A 602 4.36 -23.21 -3.02
C VAL A 602 4.42 -24.50 -2.19
N ALA A 603 4.34 -25.66 -2.84
CA ALA A 603 4.22 -26.93 -2.14
C ALA A 603 5.38 -27.14 -1.16
N ARG A 604 5.08 -27.48 0.11
CA ARG A 604 6.11 -27.71 1.15
C ARG A 604 7.18 -28.72 0.73
N ALA A 605 6.79 -29.75 -0.01
CA ALA A 605 7.72 -30.73 -0.56
C ALA A 605 8.71 -30.09 -1.54
N PHE A 606 8.24 -29.21 -2.43
CA PHE A 606 9.09 -28.47 -3.35
C PHE A 606 10.07 -27.56 -2.59
N VAL A 607 9.59 -26.85 -1.57
CA VAL A 607 10.40 -25.94 -0.76
C VAL A 607 11.54 -26.67 -0.04
N LYS A 608 11.24 -27.83 0.56
CA LYS A 608 12.22 -28.63 1.27
C LYS A 608 13.18 -29.35 0.32
N ASN A 609 12.65 -29.97 -0.74
CA ASN A 609 13.42 -30.90 -1.56
C ASN A 609 14.15 -30.20 -2.72
N GLU A 610 13.56 -29.15 -3.29
CA GLU A 610 14.09 -28.48 -4.49
C GLU A 610 14.75 -27.13 -4.17
N LEU A 611 14.26 -26.41 -3.16
CA LEU A 611 14.85 -25.13 -2.73
C LEU A 611 15.82 -25.25 -1.55
N ASP A 612 15.86 -26.42 -0.90
CA ASP A 612 16.63 -26.67 0.34
C ASP A 612 16.38 -25.61 1.42
N LEU A 613 15.11 -25.20 1.56
CA LEU A 613 14.70 -24.20 2.54
C LEU A 613 14.07 -24.87 3.77
N PRO A 614 14.44 -24.46 4.99
CA PRO A 614 13.84 -24.97 6.22
C PRO A 614 12.35 -24.61 6.25
N LEU A 615 11.50 -25.61 6.57
CA LEU A 615 10.06 -25.44 6.66
C LEU A 615 9.62 -24.88 8.01
N GLN A 616 10.47 -24.99 9.03
CA GLN A 616 10.23 -24.48 10.38
C GLN A 616 11.49 -23.84 10.94
N MET A 617 11.32 -22.85 11.82
CA MET A 617 12.42 -22.08 12.38
C MET A 617 13.41 -22.91 13.21
N ARG A 618 12.93 -23.95 13.88
CA ARG A 618 13.77 -24.88 14.65
C ARG A 618 14.72 -25.71 13.78
N ASP A 619 14.47 -25.78 12.47
CA ASP A 619 15.28 -26.53 11.52
C ASP A 619 16.42 -25.66 10.95
N VAL A 620 16.54 -24.40 11.39
CA VAL A 620 17.60 -23.46 11.00
C VAL A 620 18.82 -23.64 11.92
N PRO A 621 20.01 -23.98 11.39
CA PRO A 621 21.25 -24.03 12.17
C PRO A 621 21.60 -22.68 12.81
N GLU A 622 22.14 -22.70 14.04
CA GLU A 622 22.65 -21.49 14.70
C GLU A 622 23.77 -20.83 13.87
N GLY A 623 23.68 -19.51 13.67
CA GLY A 623 24.63 -18.74 12.86
C GLY A 623 24.36 -18.78 11.35
N HIS A 624 23.33 -19.51 10.91
CA HIS A 624 22.92 -19.50 9.51
C HIS A 624 22.27 -18.15 9.15
N LEU A 625 22.46 -17.64 7.92
CA LEU A 625 21.75 -16.48 7.36
C LEU A 625 20.22 -16.41 7.66
N PHE A 626 19.57 -17.54 7.94
CA PHE A 626 18.15 -17.66 8.32
C PHE A 626 17.83 -17.34 9.78
N SER A 627 18.80 -17.35 10.69
CA SER A 627 18.59 -16.97 12.10
C SER A 627 18.59 -15.45 12.30
N GLN A 628 18.88 -14.66 11.25
CA GLN A 628 18.79 -13.21 11.25
C GLN A 628 17.31 -12.78 11.25
N PRO A 629 16.86 -11.93 12.21
CA PRO A 629 15.45 -11.56 12.37
C PRO A 629 14.78 -11.07 11.07
N VAL A 630 15.51 -10.35 10.23
CA VAL A 630 15.01 -9.76 8.98
C VAL A 630 14.69 -10.82 7.91
N LEU A 631 15.52 -11.87 7.80
CA LEU A 631 15.35 -12.95 6.80
C LEU A 631 14.37 -14.05 7.24
N LEU A 632 14.14 -14.11 8.55
CA LEU A 632 13.14 -14.92 9.25
C LEU A 632 11.71 -14.52 8.82
N VAL A 633 11.45 -13.21 8.81
CA VAL A 633 10.11 -12.67 8.51
C VAL A 633 9.70 -12.90 7.05
N VAL A 634 10.62 -12.75 6.07
CA VAL A 634 10.33 -13.00 4.64
C VAL A 634 9.90 -14.44 4.37
N GLN A 635 10.54 -15.40 5.04
CA GLN A 635 10.15 -16.81 4.94
C GLN A 635 8.79 -17.06 5.57
N THR A 636 8.52 -16.53 6.76
CA THR A 636 7.19 -16.67 7.34
C THR A 636 6.13 -15.93 6.53
N VAL A 637 6.42 -14.87 5.80
CA VAL A 637 5.40 -14.26 4.94
C VAL A 637 5.07 -15.16 3.74
N GLN A 638 6.05 -15.84 3.16
CA GLN A 638 5.79 -16.76 2.05
C GLN A 638 5.34 -18.17 2.47
N PHE A 639 5.80 -18.67 3.61
CA PHE A 639 5.52 -20.03 4.13
C PHE A 639 4.50 -20.05 5.25
N SER A 640 4.20 -18.91 5.84
CA SER A 640 3.28 -18.78 6.95
C SER A 640 2.04 -18.00 6.52
N SER A 641 1.01 -18.77 6.23
CA SER A 641 -0.34 -18.50 6.73
C SER A 641 -0.50 -18.91 8.20
N ASN A 642 0.62 -19.09 8.92
CA ASN A 642 0.71 -19.56 10.31
C ASN A 642 1.99 -19.04 10.96
N LEU A 643 1.97 -17.79 11.42
CA LEU A 643 2.88 -17.35 12.48
C LEU A 643 2.06 -17.25 13.77
N ARG A 644 2.06 -18.32 14.56
CA ARG A 644 1.94 -18.21 16.02
C ARG A 644 3.29 -18.56 16.62
N LEU A 645 3.60 -17.88 17.72
CA LEU A 645 4.38 -18.27 18.90
C LEU A 645 4.56 -16.95 19.69
N ASN A 646 3.91 -16.67 20.82
CA ASN A 646 3.09 -17.46 21.74
C ASN A 646 1.63 -16.96 21.82
#